data_AF-A0A8T2IZI4-F1
#
_entry.id   AF-A0A8T2IZI4-F1
#
_cell.length_a   1.000
_cell.length_b   1.000
_cell.length_c   1.000
_cell.angle_alpha   90.00
_cell.angle_beta   90.00
_cell.angle_gamma   90.00
#
_symmetry.space_group_name_H-M   'P 1'
#
loop_
_entity.id
_entity.type
_entity.pdbx_description
1 polymer ?
#
loop_
_entity_poly.entity_id
_entity_poly.type
_entity_poly.pdbx_seq_one_letter_code
_entity_poly.pdbx_strand_id
1 'polypeptide(L)'
;METELEACDSVLAKSKEGDERHLSIQKSLSDLVALAEQNKGEKKPCPLCPEDTFKPCLINKLLKHLQNLHWKVSVEYEEYRMCICSLPCMQQILSQTEEEVPSKILCHYHCIICSATIGRRTEMISHVKRHTNKRETDRFLSGAYPKTLKESNTQVQVLPNSNTPQKTDTFFNPKMKTNRQLIFCSLVVLTEERKPLECLDAFGSTGIMGLQWSKHLGNAVKVTINDINESSVAMIRENCLLNNIKVLTKKEEYKEEREETEEGERCFGTIEVTQLDANVLMHLRAFDFIHLDPFGASVNYLDAAFRNVRNLGIVSVTSTDTGSLFAKNLNVTKRHYGSNIVRTEYFKELAVRVVLASVARAAARCNKGIEVLLSVAVDHFVLVVVRVLRGATQADESIKKINMLIHCQWCEERIFQREGYMVQENPYKQLPCDCQKSMQGNSAIILGPMWSGTLFNNGFISRIMVESLKYGMDNLQPLLKTLLCEAECTAMKIFSNPVSQEECGVFIKNADSKDPPADPGKRKRQDLNEIISKRLKNESLVEHPPFYYSIHRHSIRGLNIPKLNKFLQFLTEAGFKVSRTHFDPTGIRTNAPLNTFKSFLEMNSTVSNTCQASNLSQAADNWVEGLPMDEATASSEIKNESTKN
;
A
#
# COMPACT_ATOMS: atom_id res chain seq x y z
N MET A 1 -21.54 16.01 59.57
CA MET A 1 -21.11 15.92 58.17
C MET A 1 -21.03 14.44 57.80
N GLU A 2 -22.05 13.61 57.58
CA GLU A 2 -23.53 13.68 57.46
C GLU A 2 -24.11 14.81 56.63
N THR A 3 -24.90 14.39 55.63
CA THR A 3 -25.68 15.09 54.60
C THR A 3 -24.92 15.70 53.43
N GLU A 4 -24.79 14.92 52.34
CA GLU A 4 -25.02 15.33 50.94
C GLU A 4 -24.65 14.18 49.99
N LEU A 5 -25.54 13.18 49.87
CA LEU A 5 -25.45 12.15 48.81
C LEU A 5 -26.81 11.57 48.37
N GLU A 6 -27.93 12.22 48.70
CA GLU A 6 -29.26 11.84 48.22
C GLU A 6 -30.09 13.08 47.89
N ALA A 7 -29.97 13.58 46.65
CA ALA A 7 -30.96 14.45 46.00
C ALA A 7 -30.54 14.77 44.55
N CYS A 8 -30.33 13.74 43.71
CA CYS A 8 -30.28 13.95 42.26
C CYS A 8 -31.04 12.86 41.48
N ASP A 9 -32.07 12.30 42.11
CA ASP A 9 -33.05 11.38 41.51
C ASP A 9 -34.46 11.95 41.68
N SER A 10 -34.74 13.12 41.09
CA SER A 10 -36.12 13.64 41.04
C SER A 10 -36.36 14.73 40.00
N VAL A 11 -35.93 14.56 38.73
CA VAL A 11 -36.51 15.32 37.59
C VAL A 11 -36.68 14.46 36.32
N LEU A 12 -36.40 13.15 36.36
CA LEU A 12 -36.69 12.22 35.26
C LEU A 12 -38.04 11.52 35.46
N ALA A 13 -39.12 12.30 35.54
CA ALA A 13 -40.48 11.76 35.52
C ALA A 13 -41.46 12.80 34.96
N LYS A 14 -41.50 12.93 33.62
CA LYS A 14 -42.69 13.21 32.79
C LYS A 14 -42.28 13.56 31.35
N SER A 15 -42.26 12.54 30.48
CA SER A 15 -42.78 12.59 29.10
C SER A 15 -42.53 11.24 28.39
N LYS A 16 -43.23 10.19 28.86
CA LYS A 16 -43.58 9.05 28.00
C LYS A 16 -44.96 9.38 27.42
N GLU A 17 -44.99 10.11 26.31
CA GLU A 17 -46.15 10.31 25.45
C GLU A 17 -45.64 10.91 24.12
N GLY A 18 -45.75 10.16 23.01
CA GLY A 18 -45.60 10.64 21.63
C GLY A 18 -44.23 11.15 21.18
N ASP A 19 -43.60 10.45 20.23
CA ASP A 19 -42.44 10.93 19.46
C ASP A 19 -42.86 12.11 18.56
N GLU A 20 -42.97 13.33 19.11
CA GLU A 20 -43.35 14.53 18.36
C GLU A 20 -42.22 14.97 17.43
N ARG A 21 -42.25 14.43 16.21
CA ARG A 21 -41.38 14.84 15.11
C ARG A 21 -41.67 16.29 14.72
N HIS A 22 -40.61 17.01 14.36
CA HIS A 22 -40.75 18.37 13.86
C HIS A 22 -41.70 18.45 12.65
N LEU A 23 -42.54 19.49 12.57
CA LEU A 23 -43.56 19.72 11.53
C LEU A 23 -43.03 19.67 10.08
N SER A 24 -41.73 19.85 9.89
CA SER A 24 -41.08 19.72 8.58
C SER A 24 -40.88 18.27 8.12
N ILE A 25 -41.22 17.27 8.94
CA ILE A 25 -41.06 15.85 8.63
C ILE A 25 -42.43 15.26 8.31
N GLN A 26 -42.68 14.95 7.03
CA GLN A 26 -44.01 14.55 6.54
C GLN A 26 -43.94 13.31 5.64
N LYS A 27 -45.01 12.50 5.57
CA LYS A 27 -45.07 11.32 4.69
C LYS A 27 -45.59 11.66 3.30
N SER A 28 -46.58 12.55 3.23
CA SER A 28 -47.24 12.98 2.00
C SER A 28 -47.32 14.51 1.89
N LEU A 29 -47.48 15.02 0.67
CA LEU A 29 -47.73 16.45 0.46
C LEU A 29 -49.05 16.87 1.11
N SER A 30 -50.05 15.99 1.09
CA SER A 30 -51.36 16.23 1.71
C SER A 30 -51.25 16.47 3.22
N ASP A 31 -50.30 15.81 3.90
CA ASP A 31 -50.06 16.02 5.34
C ASP A 31 -49.56 17.44 5.61
N LEU A 32 -48.68 17.95 4.74
CA LEU A 32 -48.16 19.32 4.81
C LEU A 32 -49.24 20.37 4.50
N VAL A 33 -50.20 20.04 3.62
CA VAL A 33 -51.36 20.88 3.31
C VAL A 33 -52.34 20.91 4.48
N ALA A 34 -52.59 19.74 5.11
CA ALA A 34 -53.47 19.63 6.27
C ALA A 34 -53.00 20.52 7.44
N LEU A 35 -51.67 20.68 7.63
CA LEU A 35 -51.11 21.61 8.62
C LEU A 35 -51.49 23.07 8.35
N ALA A 36 -51.60 23.48 7.10
CA ALA A 36 -52.00 24.85 6.76
C ALA A 36 -53.51 25.08 6.89
N GLU A 37 -54.31 24.03 6.68
CA GLU A 37 -55.78 24.11 6.71
C GLU A 37 -56.36 24.29 8.12
N GLN A 38 -55.59 23.98 9.17
CA GLN A 38 -55.97 24.19 10.58
C GLN A 38 -56.29 25.66 10.93
N ASN A 39 -55.83 26.63 10.13
CA ASN A 39 -56.13 28.04 10.32
C ASN A 39 -57.51 28.42 9.71
N LYS A 40 -58.43 28.96 10.52
CA LYS A 40 -59.83 29.29 10.13
C LYS A 40 -60.01 30.51 9.19
N GLY A 41 -58.99 30.90 8.41
CA GLY A 41 -59.02 32.04 7.49
C GLY A 41 -59.13 31.68 5.99
N GLU A 42 -59.64 32.61 5.18
CA GLU A 42 -59.75 32.51 3.71
C GLU A 42 -58.37 32.58 3.02
N LYS A 43 -57.40 33.24 3.66
CA LYS A 43 -55.97 33.22 3.30
C LYS A 43 -55.22 32.28 4.24
N LYS A 44 -54.42 31.36 3.67
CA LYS A 44 -53.69 30.34 4.41
C LYS A 44 -52.18 30.68 4.48
N PRO A 45 -51.56 30.65 5.67
CA PRO A 45 -50.11 30.79 5.83
C PRO A 45 -49.38 29.50 5.41
N CYS A 46 -48.07 29.59 5.23
CA CYS A 46 -47.21 28.42 5.06
C CYS A 46 -46.75 27.90 6.43
N PRO A 47 -46.95 26.61 6.77
CA PRO A 47 -46.60 26.07 8.09
C PRO A 47 -45.09 25.97 8.35
N LEU A 48 -44.23 26.20 7.34
CA LEU A 48 -42.77 26.05 7.44
C LEU A 48 -42.01 27.35 7.18
N CYS A 49 -42.71 28.46 6.92
CA CYS A 49 -42.13 29.76 6.62
C CYS A 49 -42.74 30.83 7.54
N PRO A 50 -41.94 31.75 8.10
CA PRO A 50 -42.46 32.91 8.81
C PRO A 50 -43.22 33.84 7.86
N GLU A 51 -44.17 34.62 8.38
CA GLU A 51 -45.03 35.51 7.58
C GLU A 51 -44.24 36.52 6.73
N ASP A 52 -43.07 36.95 7.21
CA ASP A 52 -42.17 37.85 6.48
C ASP A 52 -41.64 37.23 5.18
N THR A 53 -41.49 35.91 5.16
CA THR A 53 -41.00 35.17 3.98
C THR A 53 -42.13 34.65 3.10
N PHE A 54 -43.32 34.42 3.66
CA PHE A 54 -44.49 33.99 2.92
C PHE A 54 -45.78 34.59 3.49
N LYS A 55 -46.34 35.56 2.79
CA LYS A 55 -47.61 36.20 3.18
C LYS A 55 -48.80 35.24 2.93
N PRO A 56 -49.76 35.14 3.87
CA PRO A 56 -50.94 34.29 3.69
C PRO A 56 -51.70 34.57 2.39
N CYS A 57 -52.06 33.52 1.65
CA CYS A 57 -52.69 33.63 0.33
C CYS A 57 -53.75 32.56 0.08
N LEU A 58 -54.43 32.62 -1.07
CA LEU A 58 -55.36 31.58 -1.51
C LEU A 58 -54.68 30.21 -1.61
N ILE A 59 -55.43 29.14 -1.33
CA ILE A 59 -54.93 27.76 -1.25
C ILE A 59 -54.14 27.32 -2.50
N ASN A 60 -54.59 27.71 -3.70
CA ASN A 60 -53.92 27.36 -4.96
C ASN A 60 -52.49 27.92 -5.06
N LYS A 61 -52.22 29.09 -4.47
CA LYS A 61 -50.87 29.68 -4.44
C LYS A 61 -50.01 29.02 -3.36
N LEU A 62 -50.60 28.70 -2.21
CA LEU A 62 -49.93 27.96 -1.14
C LEU A 62 -49.49 26.57 -1.60
N LEU A 63 -50.35 25.82 -2.31
CA LEU A 63 -50.01 24.50 -2.85
C LEU A 63 -48.79 24.54 -3.76
N LYS A 64 -48.71 25.54 -4.65
CA LYS A 64 -47.54 25.73 -5.52
C LYS A 64 -46.27 26.04 -4.72
N HIS A 65 -46.38 26.81 -3.64
CA HIS A 65 -45.26 27.12 -2.76
C HIS A 65 -44.78 25.89 -1.99
N LEU A 66 -45.67 25.15 -1.35
CA LEU A 66 -45.36 23.90 -0.63
C LEU A 66 -44.70 22.87 -1.55
N GLN A 67 -45.24 22.69 -2.75
CA GLN A 67 -44.70 21.76 -3.74
C GLN A 67 -43.28 22.14 -4.17
N ASN A 68 -43.05 23.42 -4.52
CA ASN A 68 -41.80 23.83 -5.15
C ASN A 68 -40.68 24.12 -4.14
N LEU A 69 -40.99 24.76 -3.01
CA LEU A 69 -39.99 25.19 -2.04
C LEU A 69 -39.71 24.16 -0.94
N HIS A 70 -40.70 23.35 -0.56
CA HIS A 70 -40.55 22.41 0.56
C HIS A 70 -40.48 20.97 0.08
N TRP A 71 -41.45 20.53 -0.73
CA TRP A 71 -41.60 19.14 -1.13
C TRP A 71 -40.54 18.69 -2.15
N LYS A 72 -40.33 19.46 -3.23
CA LYS A 72 -39.41 19.11 -4.32
C LYS A 72 -37.93 19.08 -3.89
N VAL A 73 -37.55 19.89 -2.91
CA VAL A 73 -36.17 20.00 -2.40
C VAL A 73 -35.96 19.27 -1.07
N SER A 74 -36.93 18.47 -0.65
CA SER A 74 -36.82 17.63 0.55
C SER A 74 -35.75 16.54 0.39
N VAL A 75 -35.40 15.93 1.53
CA VAL A 75 -34.57 14.73 1.59
C VAL A 75 -35.45 13.56 2.04
N GLU A 76 -35.43 12.47 1.28
CA GLU A 76 -36.21 11.26 1.56
C GLU A 76 -35.43 10.31 2.47
N TYR A 77 -36.12 9.71 3.43
CA TYR A 77 -35.62 8.61 4.25
C TYR A 77 -36.77 7.69 4.65
N GLU A 78 -36.70 6.42 4.26
CA GLU A 78 -37.79 5.44 4.41
C GLU A 78 -39.11 5.99 3.85
N GLU A 79 -40.17 6.06 4.64
CA GLU A 79 -41.48 6.59 4.26
C GLU A 79 -41.66 8.10 4.55
N TYR A 80 -40.61 8.78 5.02
CA TYR A 80 -40.66 10.19 5.42
C TYR A 80 -39.85 11.11 4.51
N ARG A 81 -40.31 12.35 4.40
CA ARG A 81 -39.60 13.46 3.77
C ARG A 81 -39.27 14.54 4.79
N MET A 82 -38.00 14.90 4.86
CA MET A 82 -37.49 16.02 5.64
C MET A 82 -37.52 17.26 4.74
N CYS A 83 -38.59 18.04 4.85
CA CYS A 83 -38.76 19.30 4.13
C CYS A 83 -37.84 20.39 4.71
N ILE A 84 -37.45 21.35 3.88
CA ILE A 84 -36.72 22.53 4.36
C ILE A 84 -37.64 23.36 5.26
N CYS A 85 -37.11 23.85 6.38
CA CYS A 85 -37.80 24.69 7.33
C CYS A 85 -37.13 26.06 7.40
N SER A 86 -37.93 27.12 7.41
CA SER A 86 -37.47 28.50 7.55
C SER A 86 -37.99 29.13 8.85
N LEU A 87 -38.62 28.36 9.74
CA LEU A 87 -39.05 28.81 11.05
C LEU A 87 -37.85 28.99 12.00
N PRO A 88 -37.97 29.79 13.07
CA PRO A 88 -36.92 29.94 14.07
C PRO A 88 -36.87 28.71 15.02
N CYS A 89 -36.27 27.61 14.58
CA CYS A 89 -36.22 26.34 15.34
C CYS A 89 -34.99 26.20 16.27
N MET A 90 -34.40 27.30 16.76
CA MET A 90 -33.11 27.25 17.45
C MET A 90 -33.19 26.73 18.90
N GLN A 91 -32.57 25.57 19.15
CA GLN A 91 -31.84 25.28 20.40
C GLN A 91 -30.35 25.52 20.15
N GLN A 92 -29.82 26.64 20.66
CA GLN A 92 -28.39 26.91 20.69
C GLN A 92 -27.98 27.11 22.15
N ILE A 93 -27.33 26.11 22.74
CA ILE A 93 -26.38 26.35 23.82
C ILE A 93 -25.12 26.84 23.10
N LEU A 94 -24.85 28.15 23.15
CA LEU A 94 -23.50 28.70 23.07
C LEU A 94 -23.52 30.11 23.66
N SER A 95 -22.58 30.30 24.58
CA SER A 95 -22.20 31.45 25.38
C SER A 95 -22.42 32.84 24.76
N GLN A 96 -22.93 33.73 25.62
CA GLN A 96 -23.05 35.17 25.45
C GLN A 96 -21.73 35.84 25.01
N THR A 97 -21.78 36.55 23.89
CA THR A 97 -21.07 37.83 23.70
C THR A 97 -21.93 38.69 22.78
N GLU A 98 -22.30 39.86 23.28
CA GLU A 98 -23.20 40.84 22.68
C GLU A 98 -22.59 41.51 21.45
N GLU A 99 -23.29 41.48 20.32
CA GLU A 99 -23.35 42.56 19.32
C GLU A 99 -24.49 42.24 18.34
N GLU A 100 -25.60 42.99 18.47
CA GLU A 100 -26.85 42.76 17.75
C GLU A 100 -26.78 43.25 16.30
N VAL A 101 -26.69 42.31 15.36
CA VAL A 101 -27.10 42.50 13.96
C VAL A 101 -28.14 41.40 13.65
N PRO A 102 -29.31 41.68 13.06
CA PRO A 102 -30.31 40.64 12.78
C PRO A 102 -29.75 39.65 11.76
N SER A 103 -29.23 38.53 12.25
CA SER A 103 -28.69 37.45 11.43
C SER A 103 -29.82 36.87 10.57
N LYS A 104 -29.66 36.97 9.24
CA LYS A 104 -30.58 36.41 8.24
C LYS A 104 -31.00 34.99 8.65
N ILE A 105 -32.32 34.77 8.72
CA ILE A 105 -32.94 33.48 9.00
C ILE A 105 -32.35 32.44 8.03
N LEU A 106 -31.56 31.51 8.57
CA LEU A 106 -30.97 30.43 7.78
C LEU A 106 -31.98 29.27 7.73
N CYS A 107 -32.44 28.95 6.53
CA CYS A 107 -33.27 27.78 6.30
C CYS A 107 -32.46 26.50 6.58
N HIS A 108 -33.12 25.48 7.14
CA HIS A 108 -32.47 24.25 7.60
C HIS A 108 -33.39 23.03 7.46
N TYR A 109 -32.82 21.84 7.62
CA TYR A 109 -33.51 20.55 7.60
C TYR A 109 -33.40 19.89 8.98
N HIS A 110 -34.46 19.24 9.44
CA HIS A 110 -34.45 18.44 10.67
C HIS A 110 -34.24 16.97 10.34
N CYS A 111 -33.27 16.33 10.99
CA CYS A 111 -33.02 14.91 10.80
C CYS A 111 -34.04 14.07 11.57
N ILE A 112 -34.77 13.17 10.91
CA ILE A 112 -35.71 12.26 11.58
C ILE A 112 -35.03 11.26 12.54
N ILE A 113 -33.73 11.01 12.39
CA ILE A 113 -33.02 9.96 13.12
C ILE A 113 -32.39 10.48 14.41
N CYS A 114 -31.90 11.72 14.42
CA CYS A 114 -31.17 12.29 15.56
C CYS A 114 -31.58 13.73 15.90
N SER A 115 -32.64 14.25 15.27
CA SER A 115 -33.18 15.60 15.46
C SER A 115 -32.22 16.76 15.17
N ALA A 116 -31.03 16.49 14.61
CA ALA A 116 -30.07 17.52 14.24
C ALA A 116 -30.60 18.45 13.13
N THR A 117 -30.29 19.74 13.24
CA THR A 117 -30.58 20.78 12.25
C THR A 117 -29.41 20.97 11.29
N ILE A 118 -29.67 20.94 9.98
CA ILE A 118 -28.63 20.99 8.94
C ILE A 118 -29.01 22.02 7.86
N GLY A 119 -28.12 22.97 7.56
CA GLY A 119 -28.42 24.10 6.67
C GLY A 119 -28.45 23.78 5.17
N ARG A 120 -27.75 22.73 4.72
CA ARG A 120 -27.63 22.40 3.28
C ARG A 120 -28.17 21.02 2.94
N ARG A 121 -28.84 20.89 1.78
CA ARG A 121 -29.40 19.63 1.29
C ARG A 121 -28.35 18.53 1.08
N THR A 122 -27.20 18.88 0.49
CA THR A 122 -26.11 17.93 0.24
C THR A 122 -25.54 17.38 1.55
N GLU A 123 -25.40 18.24 2.56
CA GLU A 123 -24.96 17.85 3.90
C GLU A 123 -26.00 16.96 4.58
N MET A 124 -27.30 17.27 4.47
CA MET A 124 -28.37 16.42 5.02
C MET A 124 -28.40 15.04 4.35
N ILE A 125 -28.23 14.95 3.02
CA ILE A 125 -28.11 13.66 2.31
C ILE A 125 -26.90 12.87 2.85
N SER A 126 -25.73 13.51 2.99
CA SER A 126 -24.54 12.86 3.54
C SER A 126 -24.71 12.43 5.00
N HIS A 127 -25.45 13.21 5.79
CA HIS A 127 -25.75 12.94 7.19
C HIS A 127 -26.69 11.73 7.33
N VAL A 128 -27.76 11.69 6.56
CA VAL A 128 -28.69 10.55 6.52
C VAL A 128 -27.96 9.28 6.08
N LYS A 129 -27.12 9.34 5.04
CA LYS A 129 -26.29 8.20 4.61
C LYS A 129 -25.38 7.65 5.73
N ARG A 130 -24.86 8.51 6.61
CA ARG A 130 -24.08 8.05 7.77
C ARG A 130 -24.93 7.23 8.73
N HIS A 131 -26.19 7.60 8.94
CA HIS A 131 -27.13 6.80 9.74
C HIS A 131 -27.55 5.51 9.05
N THR A 132 -27.73 5.51 7.73
CA THR A 132 -28.06 4.28 6.98
C THR A 132 -26.92 3.28 7.05
N ASN A 133 -25.68 3.74 6.85
CA ASN A 133 -24.50 2.90 7.01
C ASN A 133 -24.36 2.39 8.45
N LYS A 134 -24.69 3.23 9.44
CA LYS A 134 -24.68 2.85 10.87
C LYS A 134 -25.76 1.81 11.23
N ARG A 135 -26.97 1.95 10.68
CA ARG A 135 -28.09 0.99 10.84
C ARG A 135 -27.86 -0.31 10.06
N GLU A 136 -27.24 -0.26 8.89
CA GLU A 136 -26.79 -1.46 8.20
C GLU A 136 -25.77 -2.19 9.07
N THR A 137 -24.78 -1.50 9.63
CA THR A 137 -23.83 -2.10 10.59
C THR A 137 -24.50 -2.61 11.86
N ASP A 138 -25.53 -1.96 12.41
CA ASP A 138 -26.25 -2.43 13.60
C ASP A 138 -27.19 -3.62 13.31
N ARG A 139 -27.79 -3.71 12.12
CA ARG A 139 -28.52 -4.92 11.68
C ARG A 139 -27.59 -6.13 11.50
N PHE A 140 -26.31 -5.92 11.16
CA PHE A 140 -25.31 -6.98 11.11
C PHE A 140 -24.83 -7.46 12.50
N LEU A 141 -25.08 -6.70 13.58
CA LEU A 141 -24.75 -7.13 14.95
C LEU A 141 -25.71 -8.17 15.51
N SER A 142 -26.93 -8.28 14.97
CA SER A 142 -27.91 -9.29 15.36
C SER A 142 -27.93 -10.47 14.37
N GLY A 143 -26.89 -11.32 14.41
CA GLY A 143 -26.93 -12.67 13.83
C GLY A 143 -26.04 -12.95 12.61
N ALA A 144 -24.86 -12.33 12.51
CA ALA A 144 -23.89 -12.63 11.45
C ALA A 144 -22.98 -13.82 11.84
N TYR A 145 -23.28 -15.02 11.32
CA TYR A 145 -22.41 -16.20 11.52
C TYR A 145 -21.04 -16.03 10.81
N PRO A 146 -19.92 -16.43 11.44
CA PRO A 146 -18.60 -16.39 10.81
C PRO A 146 -18.55 -17.26 9.55
N LYS A 147 -17.95 -16.76 8.48
CA LYS A 147 -17.72 -17.52 7.25
C LYS A 147 -16.35 -18.17 7.30
N THR A 148 -16.24 -19.45 6.96
CA THR A 148 -14.94 -20.12 6.83
C THR A 148 -14.36 -19.91 5.43
N LEU A 149 -13.12 -19.43 5.35
CA LEU A 149 -12.32 -19.32 4.15
C LEU A 149 -11.11 -20.27 4.25
N LYS A 150 -10.62 -20.74 3.10
CA LYS A 150 -9.45 -21.62 3.02
C LYS A 150 -8.36 -20.97 2.18
N GLU A 151 -7.16 -20.83 2.73
CA GLU A 151 -5.97 -20.38 2.02
C GLU A 151 -4.78 -21.29 2.33
N SER A 152 -4.13 -21.83 1.29
CA SER A 152 -2.92 -22.66 1.43
C SER A 152 -3.10 -23.80 2.45
N ASN A 153 -4.22 -24.53 2.34
CA ASN A 153 -4.64 -25.60 3.26
C ASN A 153 -4.88 -25.19 4.72
N THR A 154 -4.95 -23.90 5.02
CA THR A 154 -5.31 -23.36 6.34
C THR A 154 -6.72 -22.81 6.28
N GLN A 155 -7.56 -23.20 7.23
CA GLN A 155 -8.94 -22.71 7.32
C GLN A 155 -9.00 -21.57 8.33
N VAL A 156 -9.70 -20.48 8.00
CA VAL A 156 -9.88 -19.35 8.92
C VAL A 156 -11.31 -18.88 8.85
N GLN A 157 -11.90 -18.63 10.00
CA GLN A 157 -13.15 -17.90 10.13
C GLN A 157 -12.88 -16.41 9.94
N VAL A 158 -13.81 -15.77 9.23
CA VAL A 158 -13.83 -14.33 9.00
C VAL A 158 -15.24 -13.81 9.20
N LEU A 159 -15.36 -12.57 9.68
CA LEU A 159 -16.67 -11.92 9.73
C LEU A 159 -17.21 -11.66 8.32
N PRO A 160 -18.54 -11.67 8.11
CA PRO A 160 -19.15 -11.47 6.78
C PRO A 160 -18.78 -10.16 6.10
N ASN A 161 -18.37 -9.14 6.87
CA ASN A 161 -17.91 -7.85 6.38
C ASN A 161 -16.41 -7.81 6.04
N SER A 162 -15.73 -8.95 5.95
CA SER A 162 -14.28 -9.06 5.63
C SER A 162 -13.81 -8.27 4.39
N ASN A 163 -14.68 -8.01 3.41
CA ASN A 163 -14.35 -7.21 2.22
C ASN A 163 -14.32 -5.70 2.49
N THR A 164 -15.07 -5.21 3.47
CA THR A 164 -15.13 -3.80 3.91
C THR A 164 -15.29 -3.75 5.43
N PRO A 165 -14.26 -4.16 6.18
CA PRO A 165 -14.33 -4.28 7.63
C PRO A 165 -14.35 -2.89 8.28
N GLN A 166 -15.05 -2.74 9.40
CA GLN A 166 -14.89 -1.55 10.23
C GLN A 166 -13.51 -1.59 10.90
N LYS A 167 -13.06 -0.44 11.43
CA LYS A 167 -11.78 -0.37 12.17
C LYS A 167 -11.72 -1.31 13.39
N THR A 168 -12.87 -1.71 13.91
CA THR A 168 -13.04 -2.57 15.10
C THR A 168 -13.16 -4.05 14.76
N ASP A 169 -13.29 -4.41 13.48
CA ASP A 169 -13.59 -5.77 13.05
C ASP A 169 -12.33 -6.53 12.69
N THR A 170 -12.40 -7.86 12.81
CA THR A 170 -11.35 -8.77 12.36
C THR A 170 -11.12 -8.62 10.85
N PHE A 171 -9.87 -8.46 10.44
CA PHE A 171 -9.48 -8.15 9.07
C PHE A 171 -8.95 -9.36 8.30
N PHE A 172 -9.47 -9.58 7.10
CA PHE A 172 -8.90 -10.52 6.15
C PHE A 172 -8.97 -9.95 4.75
N ASN A 173 -7.82 -9.72 4.13
CA ASN A 173 -7.74 -9.26 2.75
C ASN A 173 -7.20 -10.37 1.83
N PRO A 174 -8.03 -10.91 0.90
CA PRO A 174 -7.58 -11.88 -0.10
C PRO A 174 -6.47 -11.35 -1.02
N LYS A 175 -6.41 -10.03 -1.27
CA LYS A 175 -5.39 -9.41 -2.13
C LYS A 175 -3.98 -9.48 -1.54
N MET A 176 -3.87 -9.71 -0.23
CA MET A 176 -2.60 -9.86 0.48
C MET A 176 -2.03 -11.29 0.40
N LYS A 177 -2.65 -12.19 -0.36
CA LYS A 177 -2.16 -13.57 -0.53
C LYS A 177 -0.71 -13.62 -1.03
N THR A 178 -0.37 -12.84 -2.06
CA THR A 178 1.01 -12.77 -2.58
C THR A 178 2.00 -12.29 -1.52
N ASN A 179 1.60 -11.31 -0.69
CA ASN A 179 2.41 -10.80 0.41
C ASN A 179 2.68 -11.91 1.44
N ARG A 180 1.63 -12.58 1.94
CA ARG A 180 1.75 -13.71 2.88
C ARG A 180 2.62 -14.84 2.36
N GLN A 181 2.49 -15.20 1.08
CA GLN A 181 3.31 -16.23 0.45
C GLN A 181 4.80 -15.83 0.35
N LEU A 182 5.12 -14.58 0.02
CA LEU A 182 6.50 -14.09 0.00
C LEU A 182 7.14 -14.12 1.39
N ILE A 183 6.38 -13.73 2.43
CA ILE A 183 6.84 -13.76 3.82
C ILE A 183 7.04 -15.19 4.29
N PHE A 184 6.09 -16.08 4.00
CA PHE A 184 6.22 -17.50 4.28
C PHE A 184 7.51 -18.08 3.67
N CYS A 185 7.76 -17.84 2.38
CA CYS A 185 8.97 -18.33 1.74
C CYS A 185 10.23 -17.69 2.34
N SER A 186 10.18 -16.43 2.74
CA SER A 186 11.30 -15.76 3.42
C SER A 186 11.62 -16.42 4.77
N LEU A 187 10.59 -16.81 5.52
CA LEU A 187 10.74 -17.56 6.77
C LEU A 187 11.29 -18.97 6.52
N VAL A 188 10.79 -19.68 5.49
CA VAL A 188 11.32 -21.01 5.11
C VAL A 188 12.82 -20.94 4.87
N VAL A 189 13.29 -19.95 4.08
CA VAL A 189 14.73 -19.79 3.80
C VAL A 189 15.52 -19.57 5.09
N LEU A 190 14.99 -18.79 6.05
CA LEU A 190 15.64 -18.61 7.35
C LEU A 190 15.65 -19.89 8.20
N THR A 191 14.59 -20.71 8.14
CA THR A 191 14.55 -21.98 8.87
C THR A 191 15.62 -22.94 8.36
N GLU A 192 15.94 -22.95 7.07
CA GLU A 192 17.01 -23.79 6.54
C GLU A 192 18.41 -23.38 7.06
N GLU A 193 18.57 -22.12 7.50
CA GLU A 193 19.81 -21.64 8.11
C GLU A 193 19.92 -22.01 9.61
N ARG A 194 18.78 -22.07 10.32
CA ARG A 194 18.75 -22.35 11.78
C ARG A 194 17.36 -22.79 12.27
N LYS A 195 17.33 -23.74 13.21
CA LYS A 195 16.11 -24.28 13.83
C LYS A 195 16.35 -24.60 15.32
N PRO A 196 15.36 -24.43 16.22
CA PRO A 196 14.07 -23.77 16.00
C PRO A 196 14.19 -22.23 16.01
N LEU A 197 13.33 -21.54 15.26
CA LEU A 197 13.24 -20.07 15.25
C LEU A 197 12.09 -19.57 16.12
N GLU A 198 12.29 -18.47 16.86
CA GLU A 198 11.15 -17.76 17.45
C GLU A 198 10.60 -16.71 16.49
N CYS A 199 9.33 -16.87 16.13
CA CYS A 199 8.67 -16.09 15.09
C CYS A 199 7.51 -15.29 15.68
N LEU A 200 7.43 -14.00 15.34
CA LEU A 200 6.36 -13.11 15.73
C LEU A 200 5.54 -12.68 14.52
N ASP A 201 4.25 -13.04 14.54
CA ASP A 201 3.20 -12.39 13.78
C ASP A 201 2.60 -11.28 14.65
N ALA A 202 3.08 -10.04 14.47
CA ALA A 202 2.81 -8.94 15.41
C ALA A 202 1.36 -8.41 15.33
N PHE A 203 0.70 -8.61 14.19
CA PHE A 203 -0.66 -8.15 13.89
C PHE A 203 -1.47 -9.31 13.28
N GLY A 204 -1.85 -10.26 14.13
CA GLY A 204 -2.46 -11.51 13.72
C GLY A 204 -3.80 -11.34 13.04
N SER A 205 -4.67 -10.44 13.52
CA SER A 205 -6.06 -10.29 13.08
C SER A 205 -6.83 -11.63 13.10
N THR A 206 -6.86 -12.38 11.99
CA THR A 206 -7.46 -13.73 11.92
C THR A 206 -6.48 -14.84 12.28
N GLY A 207 -5.19 -14.52 12.36
CA GLY A 207 -4.09 -15.45 12.62
C GLY A 207 -3.61 -16.22 11.39
N ILE A 208 -4.16 -15.95 10.19
CA ILE A 208 -3.89 -16.76 8.98
C ILE A 208 -2.40 -16.99 8.72
N MET A 209 -1.55 -15.99 8.96
CA MET A 209 -0.13 -16.05 8.66
C MET A 209 0.63 -16.90 9.68
N GLY A 210 0.52 -16.61 10.97
CA GLY A 210 1.10 -17.46 12.02
C GLY A 210 0.58 -18.90 11.99
N LEU A 211 -0.70 -19.13 11.67
CA LEU A 211 -1.28 -20.46 11.49
C LEU A 211 -0.59 -21.22 10.34
N GLN A 212 -0.37 -20.57 9.19
CA GLN A 212 0.35 -21.15 8.07
C GLN A 212 1.80 -21.49 8.46
N TRP A 213 2.47 -20.63 9.23
CA TRP A 213 3.84 -20.89 9.69
C TRP A 213 3.91 -22.15 10.55
N SER A 214 3.08 -22.24 11.60
CA SER A 214 3.04 -23.40 12.49
C SER A 214 2.68 -24.68 11.74
N LYS A 215 1.63 -24.62 10.92
CA LYS A 215 1.10 -25.79 10.21
C LYS A 215 2.09 -26.41 9.23
N HIS A 216 2.82 -25.58 8.48
CA HIS A 216 3.69 -26.04 7.40
C HIS A 216 5.16 -26.21 7.82
N LEU A 217 5.60 -25.56 8.89
CA LEU A 217 6.99 -25.61 9.37
C LEU A 217 7.14 -26.43 10.67
N GLY A 218 6.04 -26.70 11.39
CA GLY A 218 6.02 -27.52 12.60
C GLY A 218 7.07 -27.08 13.62
N ASN A 219 7.84 -28.05 14.13
CA ASN A 219 8.85 -27.81 15.18
C ASN A 219 10.05 -26.97 14.73
N ALA A 220 10.16 -26.60 13.45
CA ALA A 220 11.19 -25.67 12.98
C ALA A 220 10.97 -24.24 13.48
N VAL A 221 9.74 -23.90 13.90
CA VAL A 221 9.36 -22.56 14.36
C VAL A 221 8.55 -22.63 15.66
N LYS A 222 8.79 -21.67 16.55
CA LYS A 222 7.94 -21.35 17.70
C LYS A 222 7.19 -20.08 17.34
N VAL A 223 5.88 -20.19 17.11
CA VAL A 223 5.07 -19.07 16.59
C VAL A 223 4.34 -18.36 17.73
N THR A 224 4.49 -17.05 17.76
CA THR A 224 3.64 -16.15 18.54
C THR A 224 2.75 -15.35 17.59
N ILE A 225 1.43 -15.39 17.82
CA ILE A 225 0.47 -14.54 17.14
C ILE A 225 -0.05 -13.53 18.14
N ASN A 226 0.11 -12.25 17.83
CA ASN A 226 -0.30 -11.14 18.68
C ASN A 226 -1.38 -10.30 18.03
N ASP A 227 -2.37 -9.86 18.79
CA ASP A 227 -3.26 -8.78 18.40
C ASP A 227 -3.68 -7.94 19.62
N ILE A 228 -3.93 -6.65 19.42
CA ILE A 228 -4.39 -5.78 20.52
C ILE A 228 -5.90 -5.95 20.77
N ASN A 229 -6.66 -6.33 19.73
CA ASN A 229 -8.10 -6.45 19.78
C ASN A 229 -8.52 -7.81 20.35
N GLU A 230 -9.30 -7.79 21.43
CA GLU A 230 -9.78 -8.99 22.10
C GLU A 230 -10.59 -9.90 21.17
N SER A 231 -11.42 -9.34 20.28
CA SER A 231 -12.20 -10.13 19.32
C SER A 231 -11.32 -10.86 18.30
N SER A 232 -10.21 -10.23 17.89
CA SER A 232 -9.22 -10.84 17.00
C SER A 232 -8.49 -11.96 17.72
N VAL A 233 -8.11 -11.76 18.98
CA VAL A 233 -7.47 -12.79 19.81
C VAL A 233 -8.38 -14.00 20.03
N ALA A 234 -9.66 -13.79 20.31
CA ALA A 234 -10.65 -14.87 20.43
C ALA A 234 -10.75 -15.66 19.11
N MET A 235 -10.88 -14.95 17.98
CA MET A 235 -10.92 -15.56 16.65
C MET A 235 -9.64 -16.31 16.28
N ILE A 236 -8.46 -15.81 16.66
CA ILE A 236 -7.18 -16.50 16.46
C ILE A 236 -7.19 -17.85 17.20
N ARG A 237 -7.68 -17.88 18.45
CA ARG A 237 -7.78 -19.13 19.23
C ARG A 237 -8.74 -20.12 18.58
N GLU A 238 -9.91 -19.65 18.15
CA GLU A 238 -10.87 -20.47 17.40
C GLU A 238 -10.25 -21.02 16.11
N ASN A 239 -9.55 -20.18 15.34
CA ASN A 239 -8.86 -20.59 14.12
C ASN A 239 -7.71 -21.57 14.37
N CYS A 240 -7.02 -21.51 15.52
CA CYS A 240 -6.05 -22.53 15.92
C CYS A 240 -6.74 -23.89 16.12
N LEU A 241 -7.85 -23.91 16.87
CA LEU A 241 -8.64 -25.12 17.11
C LEU A 241 -9.19 -25.71 15.81
N LEU A 242 -9.71 -24.88 14.90
CA LEU A 242 -10.20 -25.31 13.58
C LEU A 242 -9.13 -25.95 12.69
N ASN A 243 -7.85 -25.73 12.97
CA ASN A 243 -6.73 -26.34 12.25
C ASN A 243 -6.01 -27.42 13.06
N ASN A 244 -6.58 -27.86 14.19
CA ASN A 244 -6.00 -28.84 15.11
C ASN A 244 -4.62 -28.40 15.64
N ILE A 245 -4.47 -27.12 15.97
CA ILE A 245 -3.24 -26.52 16.51
C ILE A 245 -3.44 -26.23 18.00
N LYS A 246 -2.50 -26.67 18.85
CA LYS A 246 -2.54 -26.43 20.29
C LYS A 246 -2.17 -24.97 20.59
N VAL A 247 -2.97 -24.31 21.42
CA VAL A 247 -2.72 -22.95 21.90
C VAL A 247 -2.08 -23.02 23.28
N LEU A 248 -0.88 -22.47 23.43
CA LEU A 248 -0.23 -22.34 24.74
C LEU A 248 -0.89 -21.22 25.52
N THR A 249 -1.44 -21.54 26.69
CA THR A 249 -1.85 -20.51 27.66
C THR A 249 -0.82 -20.41 28.78
N LYS A 250 -0.45 -19.18 29.19
CA LYS A 250 0.50 -18.93 30.30
C LYS A 250 0.13 -19.60 31.64
N LYS A 251 -1.06 -20.19 31.77
CA LYS A 251 -1.48 -20.94 32.96
C LYS A 251 -0.99 -22.40 32.97
N GLU A 252 -0.48 -22.92 31.85
CA GLU A 252 -0.09 -24.34 31.72
C GLU A 252 1.39 -24.61 32.05
N GLU A 253 2.23 -23.57 32.21
CA GLU A 253 3.65 -23.73 32.60
C GLU A 253 3.86 -24.33 34.01
N TYR A 254 2.80 -24.47 34.82
CA TYR A 254 2.86 -25.12 36.15
C TYR A 254 2.31 -26.56 36.19
N LYS A 255 1.93 -27.14 35.05
CA LYS A 255 1.34 -28.50 35.00
C LYS A 255 1.97 -29.40 33.93
N GLU A 256 3.28 -29.33 33.73
CA GLU A 256 3.98 -30.42 33.04
C GLU A 256 4.29 -31.56 34.03
N GLU A 257 3.25 -32.22 34.54
CA GLU A 257 3.32 -33.62 34.93
C GLU A 257 2.46 -34.42 33.93
N ARG A 258 3.19 -35.11 33.05
CA ARG A 258 2.79 -36.16 32.10
C ARG A 258 1.31 -36.60 32.15
N GLU A 259 0.55 -36.23 31.13
CA GLU A 259 -0.54 -37.06 30.63
C GLU A 259 -0.22 -37.46 29.18
N GLU A 260 0.34 -38.66 29.03
CA GLU A 260 0.28 -39.40 27.78
C GLU A 260 -1.20 -39.72 27.53
N THR A 261 -1.84 -38.99 26.62
CA THR A 261 -3.17 -39.34 26.12
C THR A 261 -3.06 -39.99 24.74
N GLU A 262 -3.90 -41.00 24.61
CA GLU A 262 -3.92 -42.06 23.61
C GLU A 262 -4.18 -41.56 22.17
N GLU A 263 -3.82 -42.41 21.23
CA GLU A 263 -3.72 -42.21 19.78
C GLU A 263 -5.00 -41.66 19.12
N GLY A 264 -4.87 -40.64 18.25
CA GLY A 264 -5.90 -40.37 17.24
C GLY A 264 -5.86 -39.03 16.49
N GLU A 265 -5.46 -37.92 17.12
CA GLU A 265 -5.49 -36.60 16.46
C GLU A 265 -4.09 -36.07 16.15
N ARG A 266 -3.78 -35.94 14.86
CA ARG A 266 -2.57 -35.26 14.37
C ARG A 266 -2.62 -33.78 14.77
N CYS A 267 -2.01 -33.45 15.90
CA CYS A 267 -1.86 -32.07 16.35
C CYS A 267 -0.69 -31.39 15.61
N PHE A 268 -0.95 -30.25 14.97
CA PHE A 268 0.03 -29.51 14.19
C PHE A 268 0.64 -28.36 15.01
N GLY A 269 1.73 -28.63 15.73
CA GLY A 269 2.52 -27.60 16.42
C GLY A 269 1.82 -26.89 17.59
N THR A 270 2.58 -26.06 18.29
CA THR A 270 2.10 -25.21 19.38
C THR A 270 2.23 -23.73 19.00
N ILE A 271 1.18 -22.95 19.23
CA ILE A 271 1.16 -21.49 18.99
C ILE A 271 0.88 -20.77 20.31
N GLU A 272 1.68 -19.73 20.60
CA GLU A 272 1.35 -18.79 21.67
C GLU A 272 0.48 -17.65 21.11
N VAL A 273 -0.65 -17.39 21.75
CA VAL A 273 -1.55 -16.29 21.36
C VAL A 273 -1.55 -15.22 22.45
N THR A 274 -1.12 -14.00 22.11
CA THR A 274 -0.98 -12.88 23.05
C THR A 274 -1.93 -11.74 22.72
N GLN A 275 -2.39 -11.05 23.76
CA GLN A 275 -3.19 -9.83 23.65
C GLN A 275 -2.40 -8.63 24.20
N LEU A 276 -1.49 -8.07 23.40
CA LEU A 276 -0.63 -6.96 23.81
C LEU A 276 -0.47 -5.96 22.67
N ASP A 277 -0.09 -4.73 23.02
CA ASP A 277 0.49 -3.82 22.03
C ASP A 277 1.77 -4.46 21.48
N ALA A 278 1.88 -4.52 20.14
CA ALA A 278 3.03 -5.10 19.45
C ALA A 278 4.36 -4.47 19.91
N ASN A 279 4.39 -3.16 20.19
CA ASN A 279 5.57 -2.50 20.73
C ASN A 279 5.98 -3.08 22.08
N VAL A 280 5.02 -3.30 22.98
CA VAL A 280 5.29 -3.86 24.30
C VAL A 280 5.85 -5.28 24.17
N LEU A 281 5.20 -6.13 23.36
CA LEU A 281 5.64 -7.51 23.16
C LEU A 281 7.08 -7.61 22.62
N MET A 282 7.43 -6.78 21.64
CA MET A 282 8.79 -6.74 21.08
C MET A 282 9.84 -6.21 22.07
N HIS A 283 9.44 -5.44 23.08
CA HIS A 283 10.33 -5.03 24.18
C HIS A 283 10.49 -6.10 25.27
N LEU A 284 9.48 -6.93 25.48
CA LEU A 284 9.49 -7.96 26.53
C LEU A 284 10.40 -9.15 26.19
N ARG A 285 10.53 -9.51 24.90
CA ARG A 285 11.41 -10.61 24.47
C ARG A 285 11.95 -10.45 23.07
N ALA A 286 12.97 -11.25 22.77
CA ALA A 286 13.65 -11.28 21.47
C ALA A 286 12.98 -12.28 20.51
N PHE A 287 13.08 -12.01 19.21
CA PHE A 287 12.59 -12.90 18.14
C PHE A 287 13.64 -13.04 17.05
N ASP A 288 13.58 -14.16 16.33
CA ASP A 288 14.41 -14.46 15.16
C ASP A 288 13.79 -13.98 13.85
N PHE A 289 12.46 -14.01 13.79
CA PHE A 289 11.68 -13.54 12.66
C PHE A 289 10.55 -12.65 13.17
N ILE A 290 10.50 -11.39 12.74
CA ILE A 290 9.45 -10.45 13.11
C ILE A 290 8.74 -10.01 11.84
N HIS A 291 7.41 -10.13 11.81
CA HIS A 291 6.60 -9.61 10.74
C HIS A 291 5.67 -8.48 11.23
N LEU A 292 5.76 -7.32 10.58
CA LEU A 292 4.94 -6.15 10.84
C LEU A 292 4.03 -5.89 9.63
N ASP A 293 2.73 -6.13 9.79
CA ASP A 293 1.66 -5.75 8.83
C ASP A 293 0.52 -4.98 9.53
N PRO A 294 0.80 -3.78 10.05
CA PRO A 294 -0.24 -2.93 10.60
C PRO A 294 -1.08 -2.29 9.49
N PHE A 295 -2.24 -1.79 9.87
CA PHE A 295 -3.02 -0.90 9.02
C PHE A 295 -2.32 0.44 8.82
N GLY A 296 -2.04 0.79 7.57
CA GLY A 296 -1.38 2.04 7.21
C GLY A 296 0.14 1.95 7.30
N ALA A 297 0.73 2.70 8.23
CA ALA A 297 2.16 2.95 8.28
C ALA A 297 2.86 2.10 9.37
N SER A 298 3.96 1.47 9.00
CA SER A 298 4.71 0.55 9.89
C SER A 298 5.82 1.22 10.69
N VAL A 299 6.07 2.50 10.42
CA VAL A 299 7.14 3.27 11.07
C VAL A 299 7.02 3.33 12.60
N ASN A 300 5.80 3.28 13.12
CA ASN A 300 5.52 3.38 14.56
C ASN A 300 6.01 2.17 15.36
N TYR A 301 6.36 1.07 14.69
CA TYR A 301 6.75 -0.20 15.32
C TYR A 301 8.21 -0.57 15.07
N LEU A 302 8.92 0.21 14.22
CA LEU A 302 10.29 -0.10 13.83
C LEU A 302 11.26 -0.05 15.01
N ASP A 303 11.13 0.95 15.88
CA ASP A 303 12.01 1.10 17.05
C ASP A 303 11.93 -0.10 17.99
N ALA A 304 10.72 -0.58 18.26
CA ALA A 304 10.50 -1.75 19.08
C ALA A 304 11.04 -3.02 18.41
N ALA A 305 10.78 -3.20 17.12
CA ALA A 305 11.26 -4.36 16.37
C ALA A 305 12.79 -4.48 16.40
N PHE A 306 13.52 -3.38 16.19
CA PHE A 306 14.98 -3.40 16.16
C PHE A 306 15.64 -3.42 17.54
N ARG A 307 14.89 -3.23 18.64
CA ARG A 307 15.46 -3.24 19.99
C ARG A 307 16.02 -4.62 20.35
N ASN A 308 15.17 -5.65 20.26
CA ASN A 308 15.46 -7.01 20.73
C ASN A 308 15.56 -8.07 19.62
N VAL A 309 15.40 -7.72 18.35
CA VAL A 309 15.64 -8.68 17.25
C VAL A 309 17.05 -9.28 17.35
N ARG A 310 17.13 -10.61 17.19
CA ARG A 310 18.38 -11.36 17.27
C ARG A 310 19.30 -11.04 16.08
N ASN A 311 20.61 -11.23 16.28
CA ASN A 311 21.58 -11.10 15.19
C ASN A 311 21.25 -12.12 14.09
N LEU A 312 21.39 -11.73 12.82
CA LEU A 312 20.96 -12.51 11.65
C LEU A 312 19.46 -12.83 11.63
N GLY A 313 18.67 -12.15 12.47
CA GLY A 313 17.21 -12.16 12.42
C GLY A 313 16.69 -11.49 11.16
N ILE A 314 15.45 -11.81 10.79
CA ILE A 314 14.75 -11.17 9.68
C ILE A 314 13.61 -10.32 10.23
N VAL A 315 13.54 -9.08 9.77
CA VAL A 315 12.39 -8.19 9.98
C VAL A 315 11.72 -7.98 8.63
N SER A 316 10.46 -8.39 8.55
CA SER A 316 9.58 -8.18 7.40
C SER A 316 8.62 -7.04 7.72
N VAL A 317 8.58 -6.02 6.87
CA VAL A 317 7.76 -4.82 7.05
C VAL A 317 6.87 -4.63 5.83
N THR A 318 5.56 -4.73 6.05
CA THR A 318 4.54 -4.37 5.06
C THR A 318 3.97 -3.01 5.42
N SER A 319 3.91 -2.07 4.48
CA SER A 319 3.25 -0.76 4.63
C SER A 319 2.14 -0.62 3.59
N THR A 320 0.93 -0.27 4.05
CA THR A 320 -0.26 -0.11 3.22
C THR A 320 -0.68 1.36 3.05
N ASP A 321 0.09 2.29 3.61
CA ASP A 321 -0.08 3.75 3.48
C ASP A 321 0.37 4.28 2.11
N THR A 322 -0.10 3.67 1.03
CA THR A 322 0.21 4.08 -0.35
C THR A 322 -0.08 5.55 -0.65
N GLY A 323 -1.02 6.18 0.08
CA GLY A 323 -1.27 7.62 -0.04
C GLY A 323 -0.10 8.52 0.37
N SER A 324 0.63 8.17 1.44
CA SER A 324 1.84 8.91 1.86
C SER A 324 3.02 8.51 0.96
N LEU A 325 3.25 7.21 0.78
CA LEU A 325 4.41 6.66 0.07
C LEU A 325 4.41 7.01 -1.42
N PHE A 326 3.25 7.07 -2.08
CA PHE A 326 3.13 7.43 -3.50
C PHE A 326 2.89 8.93 -3.73
N ALA A 327 3.39 9.75 -2.80
CA ALA A 327 3.41 11.22 -2.89
C ALA A 327 2.03 11.89 -3.06
N LYS A 328 0.93 11.29 -2.55
CA LYS A 328 -0.38 11.97 -2.51
C LYS A 328 -0.49 12.91 -1.30
N ASN A 329 0.02 12.48 -0.14
CA ASN A 329 -0.06 13.22 1.13
C ASN A 329 1.34 13.52 1.69
N LEU A 330 2.02 14.53 1.14
CA LEU A 330 3.43 14.83 1.43
C LEU A 330 3.71 15.12 2.92
N ASN A 331 2.79 15.79 3.61
CA ASN A 331 2.94 16.08 5.04
C ASN A 331 2.96 14.80 5.89
N VAL A 332 2.22 13.76 5.48
CA VAL A 332 2.24 12.46 6.16
C VAL A 332 3.58 11.78 5.92
N THR A 333 4.10 11.82 4.69
CA THR A 333 5.43 11.27 4.36
C THR A 333 6.54 11.93 5.17
N LYS A 334 6.50 13.26 5.29
CA LYS A 334 7.46 14.02 6.11
C LYS A 334 7.39 13.61 7.58
N ARG A 335 6.18 13.48 8.16
CA ARG A 335 6.03 13.08 9.57
C ARG A 335 6.43 11.63 9.85
N HIS A 336 6.05 10.69 8.99
CA HIS A 336 6.27 9.26 9.23
C HIS A 336 7.66 8.79 8.80
N TYR A 337 8.17 9.29 7.67
CA TYR A 337 9.44 8.82 7.10
C TYR A 337 10.53 9.89 7.08
N GLY A 338 10.25 11.11 7.54
CA GLY A 338 11.25 12.19 7.55
C GLY A 338 11.80 12.51 6.16
N SER A 339 11.05 12.22 5.09
CA SER A 339 11.54 12.29 3.70
C SER A 339 10.70 13.27 2.87
N ASN A 340 11.39 14.11 2.10
CA ASN A 340 10.79 15.01 1.13
C ASN A 340 10.72 14.31 -0.23
N ILE A 341 9.52 14.11 -0.74
CA ILE A 341 9.28 13.41 -2.01
C ILE A 341 8.35 14.22 -2.90
N VAL A 342 8.38 13.95 -4.20
CA VAL A 342 7.40 14.45 -5.16
C VAL A 342 6.87 13.29 -6.00
N ARG A 343 5.78 13.52 -6.72
CA ARG A 343 5.26 12.56 -7.70
C ARG A 343 6.26 12.44 -8.86
N THR A 344 6.75 11.23 -9.08
CA THR A 344 7.70 10.85 -10.15
C THR A 344 7.18 9.60 -10.85
N GLU A 345 7.67 9.27 -12.04
CA GLU A 345 7.31 8.01 -12.72
C GLU A 345 7.82 6.77 -11.98
N TYR A 346 8.90 6.91 -11.23
CA TYR A 346 9.51 5.86 -10.42
C TYR A 346 9.06 5.85 -8.94
N PHE A 347 7.88 6.41 -8.66
CA PHE A 347 7.38 6.61 -7.29
C PHE A 347 7.28 5.32 -6.46
N LYS A 348 7.07 4.15 -7.08
CA LYS A 348 6.99 2.86 -6.37
C LYS A 348 8.36 2.43 -5.83
N GLU A 349 9.43 2.58 -6.61
CA GLU A 349 10.78 2.33 -6.12
C GLU A 349 11.22 3.39 -5.11
N LEU A 350 10.87 4.66 -5.36
CA LEU A 350 11.13 5.75 -4.43
C LEU A 350 10.48 5.48 -3.06
N ALA A 351 9.24 4.98 -3.04
CA ALA A 351 8.56 4.56 -1.82
C ALA A 351 9.33 3.47 -1.06
N VAL A 352 9.76 2.39 -1.74
CA VAL A 352 10.58 1.33 -1.13
C VAL A 352 11.84 1.91 -0.50
N ARG A 353 12.56 2.78 -1.21
CA ARG A 353 13.80 3.38 -0.71
C ARG A 353 13.58 4.28 0.50
N VAL A 354 12.44 4.97 0.58
CA VAL A 354 12.05 5.79 1.74
C VAL A 354 11.71 4.93 2.96
N VAL A 355 11.00 3.80 2.76
CA VAL A 355 10.74 2.83 3.83
C VAL A 355 12.06 2.25 4.33
N LEU A 356 12.94 1.79 3.45
CA LEU A 356 14.25 1.24 3.79
C LEU A 356 15.14 2.23 4.57
N ALA A 357 15.16 3.52 4.20
CA ALA A 357 15.88 4.52 4.97
C ALA A 357 15.33 4.71 6.39
N SER A 358 14.03 4.52 6.58
CA SER A 358 13.41 4.60 7.91
C SER A 358 13.72 3.35 8.74
N VAL A 359 13.70 2.17 8.11
CA VAL A 359 14.12 0.89 8.69
C VAL A 359 15.60 0.94 9.10
N ALA A 360 16.49 1.40 8.22
CA ALA A 360 17.92 1.53 8.48
C ALA A 360 18.20 2.48 9.65
N ARG A 361 17.52 3.64 9.73
CA ARG A 361 17.66 4.58 10.86
C ARG A 361 17.17 3.98 12.18
N ALA A 362 16.08 3.22 12.17
CA ALA A 362 15.58 2.54 13.37
C ALA A 362 16.54 1.46 13.86
N ALA A 363 17.10 0.66 12.95
CA ALA A 363 18.12 -0.32 13.26
C ALA A 363 19.40 0.33 13.83
N ALA A 364 19.86 1.41 13.20
CA ALA A 364 21.09 2.10 13.57
C ALA A 364 21.03 2.69 15.00
N ARG A 365 19.87 3.21 15.43
CA ARG A 365 19.66 3.65 16.83
C ARG A 365 19.94 2.56 17.87
N CYS A 366 19.88 1.30 17.46
CA CYS A 366 20.13 0.14 18.31
C CYS A 366 21.49 -0.53 18.05
N ASN A 367 22.44 0.15 17.41
CA ASN A 367 23.74 -0.39 16.96
C ASN A 367 23.58 -1.65 16.10
N LYS A 368 22.63 -1.62 15.17
CA LYS A 368 22.37 -2.68 14.19
C LYS A 368 22.35 -2.10 12.77
N GLY A 369 22.97 -2.81 11.84
CA GLY A 369 22.83 -2.59 10.41
C GLY A 369 21.73 -3.46 9.79
N ILE A 370 21.44 -3.18 8.51
CA ILE A 370 20.50 -3.96 7.71
C ILE A 370 21.12 -4.42 6.40
N GLU A 371 20.76 -5.63 6.00
CA GLU A 371 20.97 -6.14 4.64
C GLU A 371 19.59 -6.36 4.00
N VAL A 372 19.37 -5.77 2.83
CA VAL A 372 18.09 -5.89 2.12
C VAL A 372 18.04 -7.22 1.38
N LEU A 373 17.07 -8.06 1.72
CA LEU A 373 16.91 -9.38 1.13
C LEU A 373 15.94 -9.35 -0.06
N LEU A 374 14.80 -8.69 0.13
CA LEU A 374 13.72 -8.61 -0.84
C LEU A 374 12.93 -7.31 -0.64
N SER A 375 12.60 -6.64 -1.73
CA SER A 375 11.68 -5.49 -1.73
C SER A 375 10.63 -5.65 -2.82
N VAL A 376 9.36 -5.43 -2.50
CA VAL A 376 8.25 -5.52 -3.47
C VAL A 376 7.30 -4.36 -3.26
N ALA A 377 7.02 -3.58 -4.31
CA ALA A 377 5.93 -2.59 -4.26
C ALA A 377 4.91 -2.84 -5.38
N VAL A 378 3.67 -3.04 -4.96
CA VAL A 378 2.50 -3.17 -5.82
C VAL A 378 1.44 -2.16 -5.40
N ASP A 379 0.32 -2.07 -6.12
CA ASP A 379 -0.69 -1.03 -5.87
C ASP A 379 -1.35 -1.11 -4.48
N HIS A 380 -1.21 -2.25 -3.79
CA HIS A 380 -1.86 -2.51 -2.51
C HIS A 380 -0.93 -2.41 -1.30
N PHE A 381 0.37 -2.64 -1.48
CA PHE A 381 1.33 -2.65 -0.37
C PHE A 381 2.76 -2.43 -0.86
N VAL A 382 3.60 -1.97 0.08
CA VAL A 382 5.05 -1.94 -0.02
C VAL A 382 5.60 -2.92 1.01
N LEU A 383 6.30 -3.96 0.57
CA LEU A 383 6.93 -4.97 1.40
C LEU A 383 8.45 -4.83 1.32
N VAL A 384 9.11 -4.78 2.47
CA VAL A 384 10.56 -4.89 2.57
C VAL A 384 10.93 -5.97 3.58
N VAL A 385 11.90 -6.82 3.22
CA VAL A 385 12.42 -7.89 4.07
C VAL A 385 13.90 -7.65 4.24
N VAL A 386 14.34 -7.49 5.50
CA VAL A 386 15.73 -7.17 5.83
C VAL A 386 16.30 -8.17 6.82
N ARG A 387 17.57 -8.51 6.65
CA ARG A 387 18.38 -9.23 7.64
C ARG A 387 19.06 -8.22 8.56
N VAL A 388 19.10 -8.53 9.85
CA VAL A 388 19.69 -7.66 10.85
C VAL A 388 21.12 -8.07 11.15
N LEU A 389 22.03 -7.10 11.09
CA LEU A 389 23.46 -7.29 11.35
C LEU A 389 23.84 -6.53 12.62
N ARG A 390 24.24 -7.22 13.69
CA ARG A 390 24.57 -6.56 14.96
C ARG A 390 25.97 -5.95 14.92
N GLY A 391 26.11 -4.74 15.45
CA GLY A 391 27.39 -4.06 15.63
C GLY A 391 27.35 -2.61 15.15
N ALA A 392 28.11 -1.73 15.82
CA ALA A 392 28.21 -0.31 15.45
C ALA A 392 28.72 -0.13 14.01
N THR A 393 29.77 -0.87 13.62
CA THR A 393 30.28 -0.85 12.24
C THR A 393 29.20 -1.19 11.21
N GLN A 394 28.35 -2.18 11.49
CA GLN A 394 27.25 -2.55 10.59
C GLN A 394 26.17 -1.46 10.52
N ALA A 395 25.90 -0.79 11.64
CA ALA A 395 25.02 0.37 11.67
C ALA A 395 25.58 1.52 10.82
N ASP A 396 26.88 1.84 10.98
CA ASP A 396 27.55 2.90 10.22
C ASP A 396 27.52 2.61 8.71
N GLU A 397 27.82 1.38 8.29
CA GLU A 397 27.72 0.94 6.88
C GLU A 397 26.30 1.04 6.31
N SER A 398 25.27 0.86 7.16
CA SER A 398 23.88 1.02 6.75
C SER A 398 23.49 2.49 6.61
N ILE A 399 23.99 3.35 7.49
CA ILE A 399 23.74 4.80 7.45
C ILE A 399 24.40 5.46 6.23
N LYS A 400 25.61 5.03 5.83
CA LYS A 400 26.28 5.48 4.58
C LYS A 400 25.47 5.23 3.31
N LYS A 401 24.46 4.35 3.38
CA LYS A 401 23.54 4.05 2.26
C LYS A 401 22.26 4.88 2.32
N ILE A 402 22.17 5.90 3.18
CA ILE A 402 21.02 6.79 3.28
C ILE A 402 21.39 8.15 2.70
N ASN A 403 21.00 8.39 1.44
CA ASN A 403 21.41 9.56 0.70
C ASN A 403 20.22 10.40 0.24
N MET A 404 20.49 11.66 -0.09
CA MET A 404 19.57 12.50 -0.83
C MET A 404 19.66 12.19 -2.33
N LEU A 405 18.55 12.34 -3.05
CA LEU A 405 18.47 12.16 -4.50
C LEU A 405 18.25 13.52 -5.16
N ILE A 406 19.18 13.92 -6.01
CA ILE A 406 18.98 15.10 -6.87
C ILE A 406 18.19 14.63 -8.09
N HIS A 407 17.08 15.29 -8.40
CA HIS A 407 16.16 14.91 -9.47
C HIS A 407 15.85 16.12 -10.35
N CYS A 408 16.01 15.98 -11.66
CA CYS A 408 15.54 16.95 -12.64
C CYS A 408 14.05 16.72 -12.91
N GLN A 409 13.20 17.69 -12.59
CA GLN A 409 11.75 17.64 -12.82
C GLN A 409 11.39 17.69 -14.32
N TRP A 410 12.32 18.12 -15.16
CA TRP A 410 12.09 18.20 -16.60
C TRP A 410 12.34 16.86 -17.31
N CYS A 411 13.58 16.37 -17.24
CA CYS A 411 13.99 15.17 -17.98
C CYS A 411 13.96 13.88 -17.15
N GLU A 412 13.77 13.97 -15.83
CA GLU A 412 13.84 12.85 -14.86
C GLU A 412 15.21 12.21 -14.66
N GLU A 413 16.27 12.86 -15.17
CA GLU A 413 17.63 12.53 -14.79
C GLU A 413 17.81 12.71 -13.29
N ARG A 414 18.58 11.80 -12.68
CA ARG A 414 18.72 11.75 -11.24
C ARG A 414 20.04 11.13 -10.82
N ILE A 415 20.54 11.59 -9.68
CA ILE A 415 21.79 11.09 -9.09
C ILE A 415 21.70 11.17 -7.58
N PHE A 416 22.20 10.15 -6.88
CA PHE A 416 22.38 10.27 -5.43
C PHE A 416 23.46 11.31 -5.15
N GLN A 417 23.14 12.24 -4.25
CA GLN A 417 24.07 13.28 -3.84
C GLN A 417 25.31 12.63 -3.23
N ARG A 418 26.49 13.03 -3.72
CA ARG A 418 27.76 12.55 -3.17
C ARG A 418 27.97 13.10 -1.77
N GLU A 419 28.47 12.27 -0.85
CA GLU A 419 28.92 12.73 0.45
C GLU A 419 30.09 13.70 0.26
N GLY A 420 30.04 14.83 0.97
CA GLY A 420 31.08 15.85 0.94
C GLY A 420 30.92 16.78 2.13
N TYR A 421 32.04 17.14 2.76
CA TYR A 421 32.06 18.05 3.91
C TYR A 421 31.87 19.52 3.50
N MET A 422 32.05 19.83 2.22
CA MET A 422 31.89 21.19 1.70
C MET A 422 30.44 21.43 1.27
N VAL A 423 29.85 22.52 1.75
CA VAL A 423 28.55 23.00 1.29
C VAL A 423 28.68 23.37 -0.19
N GLN A 424 27.98 22.64 -1.05
CA GLN A 424 27.92 23.00 -2.46
C GLN A 424 26.89 24.12 -2.66
N GLU A 425 27.31 25.23 -3.26
CA GLU A 425 26.42 26.37 -3.57
C GLU A 425 25.26 25.99 -4.48
N ASN A 426 25.53 25.13 -5.48
CA ASN A 426 24.50 24.60 -6.37
C ASN A 426 24.66 23.07 -6.52
N PRO A 427 23.91 22.27 -5.72
CA PRO A 427 23.97 20.81 -5.79
C PRO A 427 23.51 20.26 -7.15
N TYR A 428 22.72 21.02 -7.93
CA TYR A 428 22.19 20.58 -9.22
C TYR A 428 23.26 20.44 -10.30
N LYS A 429 24.45 21.04 -10.11
CA LYS A 429 25.62 20.82 -11.00
C LYS A 429 26.07 19.36 -11.06
N GLN A 430 25.66 18.52 -10.09
CA GLN A 430 25.96 17.09 -10.10
C GLN A 430 25.09 16.31 -11.10
N LEU A 431 23.98 16.88 -11.59
CA LEU A 431 23.13 16.21 -12.56
C LEU A 431 23.86 16.05 -13.90
N PRO A 432 23.81 14.87 -14.53
CA PRO A 432 24.37 14.66 -15.87
C PRO A 432 23.69 15.46 -16.99
N CYS A 433 22.45 15.91 -16.77
CA CYS A 433 21.68 16.65 -17.77
C CYS A 433 22.03 18.15 -17.81
N ASP A 434 21.89 18.76 -18.98
CA ASP A 434 22.11 20.18 -19.23
C ASP A 434 20.81 21.02 -19.21
N CYS A 435 19.69 20.46 -18.71
CA CYS A 435 18.38 21.12 -18.67
C CYS A 435 18.38 22.47 -17.94
N GLN A 436 19.33 22.71 -17.03
CA GLN A 436 19.50 24.00 -16.38
C GLN A 436 19.96 25.11 -17.36
N LYS A 437 20.69 24.76 -18.42
CA LYS A 437 21.12 25.72 -19.45
C LYS A 437 20.00 26.05 -20.43
N SER A 438 19.17 25.06 -20.77
CA SER A 438 18.11 25.20 -21.77
C SER A 438 16.83 25.84 -21.22
N MET A 439 16.65 25.93 -19.90
CA MET A 439 15.45 26.50 -19.28
C MET A 439 15.77 27.51 -18.20
N GLN A 440 15.06 28.64 -18.22
CA GLN A 440 15.11 29.63 -17.15
C GLN A 440 14.31 29.10 -15.94
N GLY A 441 15.00 28.76 -14.85
CA GLY A 441 14.41 28.32 -13.58
C GLY A 441 15.16 27.16 -12.90
N ASN A 442 14.78 26.83 -11.66
CA ASN A 442 15.28 25.64 -10.97
C ASN A 442 14.57 24.39 -11.51
N SER A 443 15.17 23.74 -12.50
CA SER A 443 14.65 22.49 -13.08
C SER A 443 14.91 21.25 -12.20
N ALA A 444 15.63 21.41 -11.09
CA ALA A 444 16.05 20.31 -10.23
C ALA A 444 15.64 20.53 -8.77
N ILE A 445 15.39 19.41 -8.09
CA ILE A 445 14.98 19.36 -6.68
C ILE A 445 15.76 18.28 -5.94
N ILE A 446 15.79 18.38 -4.62
CA ILE A 446 16.41 17.38 -3.74
C ILE A 446 15.32 16.59 -3.03
N LEU A 447 15.36 15.28 -3.19
CA LEU A 447 14.43 14.31 -2.60
C LEU A 447 15.15 13.48 -1.54
N GLY A 448 14.40 12.88 -0.62
CA GLY A 448 14.93 12.01 0.41
C GLY A 448 14.92 12.64 1.81
N PRO A 449 15.67 12.07 2.77
CA PRO A 449 16.62 10.97 2.59
C PRO A 449 15.95 9.65 2.18
N MET A 450 16.69 8.80 1.45
CA MET A 450 16.24 7.49 1.01
C MET A 450 17.41 6.51 0.84
N TRP A 451 17.11 5.22 0.79
CA TRP A 451 18.10 4.17 0.64
C TRP A 451 18.72 4.18 -0.77
N SER A 452 20.05 4.29 -0.86
CA SER A 452 20.82 4.26 -2.10
C SER A 452 21.31 2.87 -2.48
N GLY A 453 21.42 1.96 -1.51
CA GLY A 453 21.92 0.59 -1.74
C GLY A 453 20.99 -0.30 -2.59
N THR A 454 21.40 -1.57 -2.70
CA THR A 454 20.66 -2.62 -3.39
C THR A 454 19.30 -2.89 -2.72
N LEU A 455 18.33 -3.32 -3.53
CA LEU A 455 16.96 -3.63 -3.08
C LEU A 455 16.70 -5.14 -2.98
N PHE A 456 17.64 -5.95 -3.45
CA PHE A 456 17.49 -7.37 -3.69
C PHE A 456 18.78 -8.12 -3.34
N ASN A 457 18.63 -9.28 -2.71
CA ASN A 457 19.70 -10.26 -2.60
C ASN A 457 19.40 -11.43 -3.57
N ASN A 458 20.26 -11.60 -4.58
CA ASN A 458 20.09 -12.60 -5.64
C ASN A 458 20.04 -14.04 -5.10
N GLY A 459 20.94 -14.36 -4.16
CA GLY A 459 20.99 -15.67 -3.52
C GLY A 459 19.71 -15.95 -2.73
N PHE A 460 19.23 -14.97 -1.97
CA PHE A 460 18.00 -15.10 -1.20
C PHE A 460 16.76 -15.28 -2.08
N ILE A 461 16.62 -14.49 -3.15
CA ILE A 461 15.50 -14.61 -4.10
C ILE A 461 15.52 -15.97 -4.81
N SER A 462 16.72 -16.46 -5.19
CA SER A 462 16.87 -17.78 -5.78
C SER A 462 16.41 -18.89 -4.83
N ARG A 463 16.75 -18.80 -3.54
CA ARG A 463 16.27 -19.74 -2.51
C ARG A 463 14.74 -19.65 -2.35
N ILE A 464 14.16 -18.45 -2.29
CA ILE A 464 12.70 -18.28 -2.27
C ILE A 464 12.03 -18.93 -3.49
N MET A 465 12.62 -18.81 -4.67
CA MET A 465 12.09 -19.41 -5.89
C MET A 465 12.01 -20.93 -5.81
N VAL A 466 13.03 -21.60 -5.26
CA VAL A 466 13.03 -23.05 -5.01
C VAL A 466 11.98 -23.43 -3.98
N GLU A 467 11.96 -22.75 -2.82
CA GLU A 467 11.04 -23.08 -1.74
C GLU A 467 9.57 -22.86 -2.13
N SER A 468 9.28 -21.82 -2.92
CA SER A 468 7.91 -21.58 -3.39
C SER A 468 7.36 -22.76 -4.24
N LEU A 469 8.19 -23.45 -5.02
CA LEU A 469 7.79 -24.64 -5.78
C LEU A 469 7.57 -25.86 -4.87
N LYS A 470 8.38 -26.00 -3.83
CA LYS A 470 8.26 -27.09 -2.84
C LYS A 470 6.94 -27.02 -2.07
N TYR A 471 6.48 -25.81 -1.76
CA TYR A 471 5.22 -25.56 -1.05
C TYR A 471 4.02 -25.28 -1.97
N GLY A 472 4.14 -25.51 -3.28
CA GLY A 472 3.03 -25.38 -4.24
C GLY A 472 2.52 -23.94 -4.44
N MET A 473 3.40 -22.95 -4.32
CA MET A 473 3.11 -21.52 -4.50
C MET A 473 3.50 -21.04 -5.91
N ASP A 474 3.05 -21.76 -6.94
CA ASP A 474 3.45 -21.55 -8.34
C ASP A 474 3.12 -20.14 -8.86
N ASN A 475 2.10 -19.49 -8.29
CA ASN A 475 1.70 -18.13 -8.65
C ASN A 475 2.76 -17.06 -8.36
N LEU A 476 3.76 -17.34 -7.51
CA LEU A 476 4.87 -16.44 -7.24
C LEU A 476 5.93 -16.45 -8.33
N GLN A 477 6.02 -17.52 -9.14
CA GLN A 477 7.10 -17.74 -10.08
C GLN A 477 7.31 -16.59 -11.09
N PRO A 478 6.27 -15.98 -11.70
CA PRO A 478 6.47 -14.86 -12.62
C PRO A 478 7.08 -13.64 -11.94
N LEU A 479 6.65 -13.33 -10.72
CA LEU A 479 7.18 -12.21 -9.93
C LEU A 479 8.63 -12.49 -9.52
N LEU A 480 8.93 -13.68 -8.98
CA LEU A 480 10.27 -14.05 -8.55
C LEU A 480 11.28 -14.06 -9.70
N LYS A 481 10.89 -14.54 -10.89
CA LYS A 481 11.73 -14.45 -12.11
C LYS A 481 12.02 -13.00 -12.48
N THR A 482 11.03 -12.12 -12.39
CA THR A 482 11.20 -10.69 -12.67
C THR A 482 12.17 -10.06 -11.66
N LEU A 483 11.99 -10.34 -10.37
CA LEU A 483 12.85 -9.84 -9.30
C LEU A 483 14.30 -10.34 -9.43
N LEU A 484 14.50 -11.59 -9.84
CA LEU A 484 15.82 -12.15 -10.09
C LEU A 484 16.54 -11.44 -11.24
N CYS A 485 15.81 -11.22 -12.35
CA CYS A 485 16.33 -10.45 -13.48
C CYS A 485 16.64 -8.99 -13.10
N GLU A 486 15.83 -8.41 -12.21
CA GLU A 486 16.02 -7.05 -11.71
C GLU A 486 17.23 -6.92 -10.77
N ALA A 487 17.46 -7.93 -9.92
CA ALA A 487 18.61 -8.00 -9.02
C ALA A 487 19.94 -8.10 -9.79
N GLU A 488 19.99 -8.91 -10.86
CA GLU A 488 21.17 -9.04 -11.73
C GLU A 488 21.25 -7.92 -12.79
N CYS A 489 20.17 -7.17 -12.99
CA CYS A 489 19.96 -6.22 -14.10
C CYS A 489 20.23 -6.87 -15.47
N THR A 490 19.60 -8.02 -15.71
CA THR A 490 19.74 -8.82 -16.93
C THR A 490 18.40 -9.05 -17.65
N ALA A 491 18.44 -9.18 -18.97
CA ALA A 491 17.26 -9.50 -19.77
C ALA A 491 16.76 -10.93 -19.49
N MET A 492 15.44 -11.15 -19.57
CA MET A 492 14.79 -12.45 -19.27
C MET A 492 15.22 -13.63 -20.15
N LYS A 493 16.04 -13.43 -21.19
CA LYS A 493 16.41 -14.46 -22.18
C LYS A 493 17.14 -15.68 -21.58
N ILE A 494 17.46 -15.69 -20.29
CA ILE A 494 18.07 -16.84 -19.60
C ILE A 494 17.03 -17.87 -19.09
N PHE A 495 15.72 -17.56 -19.10
CA PHE A 495 14.68 -18.45 -18.53
C PHE A 495 13.64 -18.98 -19.52
N SER A 496 13.77 -18.65 -20.81
CA SER A 496 12.82 -19.02 -21.85
C SER A 496 13.47 -19.94 -22.89
N ASN A 497 13.21 -21.25 -22.80
CA ASN A 497 13.11 -22.08 -24.00
C ASN A 497 11.81 -21.72 -24.75
N PRO A 498 11.75 -21.87 -26.09
CA PRO A 498 10.78 -21.18 -26.93
C PRO A 498 9.47 -21.95 -27.01
N VAL A 499 8.54 -21.79 -26.06
CA VAL A 499 7.11 -22.08 -26.30
C VAL A 499 6.23 -21.13 -25.47
N SER A 500 5.28 -20.52 -26.18
CA SER A 500 4.14 -19.67 -25.75
C SER A 500 4.45 -18.38 -24.99
N GLN A 501 4.33 -17.26 -25.71
CA GLN A 501 4.13 -15.93 -25.16
C GLN A 501 2.76 -15.86 -24.48
N GLU A 502 2.72 -15.63 -23.18
CA GLU A 502 1.54 -15.08 -22.52
C GLU A 502 1.92 -13.73 -21.89
N GLU A 503 1.29 -12.68 -22.40
CA GLU A 503 1.40 -11.31 -21.93
C GLU A 503 0.68 -11.13 -20.59
N CYS A 504 1.23 -10.25 -19.76
CA CYS A 504 0.72 -9.93 -18.44
C CYS A 504 -0.72 -9.37 -18.49
N GLY A 505 -1.68 -10.18 -18.05
CA GLY A 505 -2.85 -9.75 -17.28
C GLY A 505 -3.92 -8.93 -17.99
N VAL A 506 -4.77 -9.58 -18.81
CA VAL A 506 -6.20 -9.26 -19.00
C VAL A 506 -6.94 -10.58 -19.25
N PHE A 507 -8.05 -10.84 -18.53
CA PHE A 507 -8.91 -12.01 -18.77
C PHE A 507 -9.78 -11.77 -20.01
N ILE A 508 -9.61 -12.57 -21.05
CA ILE A 508 -10.63 -12.78 -22.08
C ILE A 508 -10.87 -14.28 -22.19
N LYS A 509 -12.07 -14.73 -21.78
CA LYS A 509 -12.51 -16.12 -21.98
C LYS A 509 -12.84 -16.31 -23.46
N ASN A 510 -12.35 -17.40 -24.05
CA ASN A 510 -13.01 -18.06 -25.17
C ASN A 510 -12.95 -19.58 -24.97
N ALA A 511 -14.01 -20.24 -25.43
CA ALA A 511 -14.37 -21.62 -25.13
C ALA A 511 -13.72 -22.65 -26.07
N ASP A 512 -13.64 -23.88 -25.54
CA ASP A 512 -13.58 -25.20 -26.17
C ASP A 512 -12.42 -25.59 -27.11
N SER A 513 -11.59 -26.51 -26.61
CA SER A 513 -11.29 -27.76 -27.33
C SER A 513 -10.92 -28.87 -26.34
N LYS A 514 -11.59 -30.01 -26.46
CA LYS A 514 -11.42 -31.24 -25.67
C LYS A 514 -10.13 -31.96 -26.09
N ASP A 515 -9.32 -32.41 -25.12
CA ASP A 515 -8.71 -33.76 -25.02
C ASP A 515 -7.82 -33.90 -23.75
N PRO A 516 -7.79 -35.06 -23.03
CA PRO A 516 -6.94 -35.29 -21.85
C PRO A 516 -5.56 -35.95 -22.17
N PRO A 517 -4.62 -36.05 -21.19
CA PRO A 517 -3.24 -35.58 -21.37
C PRO A 517 -2.13 -36.65 -21.31
N ALA A 518 -0.92 -36.26 -21.70
CA ALA A 518 0.34 -36.90 -21.26
C ALA A 518 1.18 -35.91 -20.40
N ASP A 519 1.65 -36.38 -19.24
CA ASP A 519 2.25 -35.62 -18.14
C ASP A 519 3.63 -34.98 -18.49
N PRO A 520 3.75 -33.64 -18.61
CA PRO A 520 5.01 -32.94 -18.89
C PRO A 520 5.81 -32.56 -17.63
N GLY A 521 5.34 -32.92 -16.42
CA GLY A 521 5.80 -32.33 -15.15
C GLY A 521 7.20 -32.70 -14.67
N LYS A 522 7.75 -33.86 -15.09
CA LYS A 522 9.02 -34.37 -14.52
C LYS A 522 10.29 -33.83 -15.19
N ARG A 523 10.30 -33.61 -16.51
CA ARG A 523 11.49 -33.09 -17.22
C ARG A 523 11.76 -31.61 -16.93
N LYS A 524 10.73 -30.77 -16.86
CA LYS A 524 10.87 -29.32 -16.54
C LYS A 524 11.46 -29.04 -15.15
N ARG A 525 11.31 -29.98 -14.20
CA ARG A 525 11.76 -29.85 -12.81
C ARG A 525 13.27 -30.11 -12.64
N GLN A 526 13.88 -30.90 -13.52
CA GLN A 526 15.31 -31.23 -13.46
C GLN A 526 16.17 -30.10 -14.04
N ASP A 527 15.77 -29.51 -15.18
CA ASP A 527 16.55 -28.44 -15.84
C ASP A 527 16.63 -27.14 -15.00
N LEU A 528 15.56 -26.77 -14.30
CA LEU A 528 15.55 -25.59 -13.42
C LEU A 528 16.48 -25.78 -12.20
N ASN A 529 16.52 -26.99 -11.65
CA ASN A 529 17.33 -27.31 -10.48
C ASN A 529 18.84 -27.26 -10.80
N GLU A 530 19.26 -27.67 -12.01
CA GLU A 530 20.67 -27.55 -12.44
C GLU A 530 21.11 -26.09 -12.65
N ILE A 531 20.25 -25.24 -13.23
CA ILE A 531 20.55 -23.82 -13.44
C ILE A 531 20.66 -23.09 -12.10
N ILE A 532 19.78 -23.39 -11.15
CA ILE A 532 19.79 -22.79 -9.80
C ILE A 532 21.00 -23.27 -9.00
N SER A 533 21.36 -24.56 -9.09
CA SER A 533 22.52 -25.13 -8.40
C SER A 533 23.86 -24.55 -8.88
N LYS A 534 23.96 -24.16 -10.16
CA LYS A 534 25.14 -23.43 -10.68
C LYS A 534 25.19 -21.98 -10.19
N ARG A 535 24.05 -21.31 -10.00
CA ARG A 535 23.97 -19.91 -9.54
C ARG A 535 24.10 -19.73 -8.02
N LEU A 536 23.70 -20.72 -7.23
CA LEU A 536 23.88 -20.75 -5.78
C LEU A 536 25.36 -20.64 -5.35
N LYS A 537 26.31 -20.89 -6.25
CA LYS A 537 27.76 -20.77 -5.97
C LYS A 537 28.31 -19.34 -6.09
N ASN A 538 27.54 -18.38 -6.60
CA ASN A 538 27.92 -16.96 -6.67
C ASN A 538 27.06 -16.12 -5.71
N GLU A 539 27.36 -16.16 -4.41
CA GLU A 539 26.77 -15.26 -3.40
C GLU A 539 27.42 -13.85 -3.46
N SER A 540 27.55 -13.26 -4.64
CA SER A 540 28.02 -11.87 -4.77
C SER A 540 26.81 -10.92 -4.78
N LEU A 541 26.79 -9.93 -3.87
CA LEU A 541 25.90 -8.77 -3.99
C LEU A 541 26.27 -8.01 -5.27
N VAL A 542 25.53 -8.23 -6.35
CA VAL A 542 25.67 -7.47 -7.59
C VAL A 542 24.91 -6.16 -7.42
N GLU A 543 25.62 -5.04 -7.51
CA GLU A 543 24.99 -3.73 -7.49
C GLU A 543 24.25 -3.48 -8.81
N HIS A 544 22.94 -3.23 -8.73
CA HIS A 544 22.10 -2.91 -9.86
C HIS A 544 21.91 -1.38 -9.96
N PRO A 545 21.72 -0.83 -11.17
CA PRO A 545 21.46 0.61 -11.34
C PRO A 545 20.26 1.06 -10.51
N PRO A 546 20.30 2.22 -9.83
CA PRO A 546 19.16 2.70 -9.06
C PRO A 546 18.06 3.24 -9.97
N PHE A 547 16.80 3.01 -9.58
CA PHE A 547 15.60 3.39 -10.33
C PHE A 547 15.51 2.79 -11.73
N TYR A 548 14.49 3.22 -12.49
CA TYR A 548 14.19 2.76 -13.85
C TYR A 548 13.67 3.94 -14.70
N TYR A 549 13.64 3.77 -16.01
CA TYR A 549 13.04 4.73 -16.94
C TYR A 549 11.75 4.14 -17.51
N SER A 550 10.67 4.93 -17.54
CA SER A 550 9.43 4.54 -18.23
C SER A 550 9.55 4.88 -19.71
N ILE A 551 9.31 3.90 -20.59
CA ILE A 551 9.34 4.13 -22.04
C ILE A 551 8.25 5.12 -22.49
N HIS A 552 7.08 5.13 -21.83
CA HIS A 552 6.00 6.03 -22.17
C HIS A 552 6.35 7.48 -21.83
N ARG A 553 7.02 7.70 -20.69
CA ARG A 553 7.45 9.03 -20.27
C ARG A 553 8.44 9.66 -21.24
N HIS A 554 9.37 8.86 -21.75
CA HIS A 554 10.45 9.33 -22.62
C HIS A 554 10.16 9.18 -24.11
N SER A 555 9.04 8.58 -24.49
CA SER A 555 8.63 8.49 -25.89
C SER A 555 8.36 9.88 -26.50
N ILE A 556 8.76 10.06 -27.76
CA ILE A 556 8.42 11.26 -28.52
C ILE A 556 6.95 11.18 -28.94
N ARG A 557 6.22 12.29 -28.76
CA ARG A 557 4.84 12.43 -29.25
C ARG A 557 4.79 12.26 -30.76
N GLY A 558 3.92 11.38 -31.24
CA GLY A 558 3.75 11.10 -32.67
C GLY A 558 4.59 9.94 -33.21
N LEU A 559 5.38 9.28 -32.36
CA LEU A 559 6.07 8.03 -32.70
C LEU A 559 5.44 6.83 -31.97
N ASN A 560 5.39 5.70 -32.66
CA ASN A 560 5.04 4.40 -32.09
C ASN A 560 6.22 3.85 -31.28
N ILE A 561 5.96 3.56 -30.02
CA ILE A 561 6.93 3.00 -29.09
C ILE A 561 7.34 1.58 -29.55
N PRO A 562 8.63 1.24 -29.60
CA PRO A 562 9.07 -0.10 -29.93
C PRO A 562 8.55 -1.13 -28.92
N LYS A 563 8.36 -2.37 -29.38
CA LYS A 563 8.02 -3.49 -28.48
C LYS A 563 9.11 -3.61 -27.39
N LEU A 564 8.69 -3.62 -26.12
CA LEU A 564 9.57 -3.60 -24.95
C LEU A 564 10.70 -4.63 -25.03
N ASN A 565 10.41 -5.90 -25.38
CA ASN A 565 11.43 -6.95 -25.49
C ASN A 565 12.48 -6.68 -26.59
N LYS A 566 12.07 -6.07 -27.69
CA LYS A 566 12.98 -5.71 -28.79
C LYS A 566 13.89 -4.55 -28.36
N PHE A 567 13.32 -3.58 -27.65
CA PHE A 567 14.09 -2.46 -27.11
C PHE A 567 15.11 -2.87 -26.04
N LEU A 568 14.74 -3.79 -25.13
CA LEU A 568 15.68 -4.40 -24.17
C LEU A 568 16.86 -5.08 -24.88
N GLN A 569 16.58 -5.77 -25.99
CA GLN A 569 17.61 -6.44 -26.78
C GLN A 569 18.59 -5.44 -27.41
N PHE A 570 18.11 -4.34 -27.98
CA PHE A 570 18.98 -3.30 -28.54
C PHE A 570 19.93 -2.69 -27.52
N LEU A 571 19.43 -2.36 -26.33
CA LEU A 571 20.28 -1.84 -25.25
C LEU A 571 21.29 -2.90 -24.75
N THR A 572 20.90 -4.18 -24.73
CA THR A 572 21.80 -5.29 -24.35
C THR A 572 22.90 -5.49 -25.40
N GLU A 573 22.56 -5.44 -26.68
CA GLU A 573 23.52 -5.54 -27.81
C GLU A 573 24.49 -4.36 -27.83
N ALA A 574 24.05 -3.19 -27.36
CA ALA A 574 24.90 -2.02 -27.16
C ALA A 574 25.80 -2.10 -25.89
N GLY A 575 25.77 -3.22 -25.16
CA GLY A 575 26.64 -3.48 -24.00
C GLY A 575 26.12 -2.93 -22.67
N PHE A 576 24.89 -2.42 -22.60
CA PHE A 576 24.30 -1.97 -21.34
C PHE A 576 23.69 -3.13 -20.55
N LYS A 577 23.70 -3.01 -19.22
CA LYS A 577 22.88 -3.85 -18.33
C LYS A 577 21.45 -3.39 -18.43
N VAL A 578 20.52 -4.32 -18.58
CA VAL A 578 19.11 -3.99 -18.79
C VAL A 578 18.22 -5.06 -18.21
N SER A 579 17.18 -4.66 -17.49
CA SER A 579 16.10 -5.54 -17.07
C SER A 579 14.76 -4.83 -17.11
N ARG A 580 13.68 -5.61 -17.13
CA ARG A 580 12.37 -5.11 -16.71
C ARG A 580 12.40 -4.83 -15.21
N THR A 581 11.40 -4.10 -14.73
CA THR A 581 11.18 -3.90 -13.30
C THR A 581 9.77 -4.33 -12.90
N HIS A 582 9.62 -4.86 -11.69
CA HIS A 582 8.29 -5.14 -11.15
C HIS A 582 7.53 -3.87 -10.73
N PHE A 583 8.24 -2.73 -10.58
CA PHE A 583 7.65 -1.47 -10.17
C PHE A 583 6.73 -0.88 -11.26
N ASP A 584 7.10 -0.99 -12.52
CA ASP A 584 6.36 -0.47 -13.67
C ASP A 584 6.38 -1.50 -14.82
N PRO A 585 5.21 -1.95 -15.31
CA PRO A 585 5.12 -2.86 -16.46
C PRO A 585 5.85 -2.38 -17.72
N THR A 586 6.03 -1.06 -17.84
CA THR A 586 6.67 -0.38 -18.97
C THR A 586 8.04 0.20 -18.60
N GLY A 587 8.50 -0.07 -17.37
CA GLY A 587 9.76 0.41 -16.83
C GLY A 587 10.95 -0.46 -17.23
N ILE A 588 12.08 0.20 -17.46
CA ILE A 588 13.35 -0.42 -17.81
C ILE A 588 14.42 0.06 -16.84
N ARG A 589 15.05 -0.88 -16.13
CA ARG A 589 16.25 -0.60 -15.34
C ARG A 589 17.46 -0.78 -16.23
N THR A 590 18.35 0.20 -16.27
CA THR A 590 19.58 0.15 -17.07
C THR A 590 20.66 1.06 -16.50
N ASN A 591 21.94 0.75 -16.80
CA ASN A 591 23.07 1.64 -16.55
C ASN A 591 23.34 2.61 -17.71
N ALA A 592 22.56 2.55 -18.80
CA ALA A 592 22.65 3.52 -19.89
C ALA A 592 22.28 4.93 -19.38
N PRO A 593 23.07 5.97 -19.71
CA PRO A 593 22.70 7.35 -19.44
C PRO A 593 21.36 7.71 -20.11
N LEU A 594 20.59 8.65 -19.53
CA LEU A 594 19.27 9.01 -20.06
C LEU A 594 19.33 9.50 -21.51
N ASN A 595 20.36 10.28 -21.88
CA ASN A 595 20.51 10.78 -23.24
C ASN A 595 20.66 9.62 -24.23
N THR A 596 21.51 8.64 -23.92
CA THR A 596 21.66 7.41 -24.71
C THR A 596 20.35 6.64 -24.77
N PHE A 597 19.66 6.44 -23.64
CA PHE A 597 18.37 5.77 -23.59
C PHE A 597 17.33 6.43 -24.52
N LYS A 598 17.26 7.77 -24.52
CA LYS A 598 16.38 8.54 -25.42
C LYS A 598 16.77 8.36 -26.88
N SER A 599 18.04 8.55 -27.24
CA SER A 599 18.50 8.38 -28.64
C SER A 599 18.19 6.98 -29.18
N PHE A 600 18.39 5.93 -28.38
CA PHE A 600 18.00 4.58 -28.75
C PHE A 600 16.49 4.43 -28.93
N LEU A 601 15.69 5.07 -28.07
CA LEU A 601 14.23 5.04 -28.19
C LEU A 601 13.76 5.74 -29.47
N GLU A 602 14.35 6.88 -29.80
CA GLU A 602 14.05 7.66 -31.00
C GLU A 602 14.38 6.89 -32.28
N MET A 603 15.60 6.34 -32.37
CA MET A 603 16.07 5.59 -33.54
C MET A 603 15.24 4.33 -33.83
N ASN A 604 14.63 3.74 -32.80
CA ASN A 604 13.88 2.50 -32.90
C ASN A 604 12.35 2.68 -32.87
N SER A 605 11.88 3.93 -32.81
CA SER A 605 10.45 4.24 -32.89
C SER A 605 10.03 4.49 -34.34
N THR A 606 8.80 4.10 -34.71
CA THR A 606 8.27 4.32 -36.08
C THR A 606 7.26 5.46 -36.10
N VAL A 607 7.11 6.15 -37.23
CA VAL A 607 6.12 7.24 -37.34
C VAL A 607 4.70 6.69 -37.19
N SER A 608 3.88 7.32 -36.34
CA SER A 608 2.47 6.97 -36.20
C SER A 608 1.68 7.47 -37.43
N ASN A 609 0.97 6.57 -38.12
CA ASN A 609 0.13 6.89 -39.28
C ASN A 609 -1.03 7.87 -38.98
N THR A 610 -1.22 8.27 -37.73
CA THR A 610 -2.19 9.27 -37.29
C THR A 610 -1.68 10.72 -37.40
N CYS A 611 -0.41 10.93 -37.75
CA CYS A 611 0.20 12.26 -37.92
C CYS A 611 0.60 12.56 -39.38
N GLN A 612 -0.14 12.07 -40.38
CA GLN A 612 -0.10 12.67 -41.72
C GLN A 612 -0.98 13.92 -41.77
N ALA A 613 -0.50 14.99 -41.13
CA ALA A 613 -0.76 16.36 -41.54
C ALA A 613 0.27 17.28 -40.87
N SER A 614 1.08 17.92 -41.71
CA SER A 614 2.06 18.98 -41.44
C SER A 614 3.49 18.60 -41.01
N ASN A 615 4.35 18.63 -42.05
CA ASN A 615 5.75 19.08 -42.09
C ASN A 615 6.83 18.29 -41.34
N LEU A 616 7.69 17.59 -42.10
CA LEU A 616 9.16 17.73 -42.08
C LEU A 616 9.81 16.80 -43.12
N SER A 617 10.02 17.34 -44.32
CA SER A 617 11.07 16.87 -45.24
C SER A 617 12.28 17.78 -45.07
N GLN A 618 13.24 17.40 -44.22
CA GLN A 618 14.64 17.90 -44.19
C GLN A 618 15.33 17.42 -42.90
N ALA A 619 15.72 16.14 -42.83
CA ALA A 619 16.67 15.67 -41.81
C ALA A 619 17.32 14.31 -42.17
N ALA A 620 17.48 13.99 -43.45
CA ALA A 620 18.01 12.68 -43.88
C ALA A 620 19.43 12.72 -44.48
N ASP A 621 20.02 13.89 -44.76
CA ASP A 621 21.24 13.95 -45.60
C ASP A 621 22.55 14.31 -44.88
N ASN A 622 22.59 14.46 -43.55
CA ASN A 622 23.81 14.94 -42.86
C ASN A 622 24.33 14.00 -41.76
N TRP A 623 24.48 12.69 -41.99
CA TRP A 623 25.25 11.82 -41.08
C TRP A 623 25.96 10.67 -41.83
N VAL A 624 26.90 11.03 -42.70
CA VAL A 624 28.02 10.15 -43.09
C VAL A 624 29.30 10.97 -42.93
N GLU A 625 29.74 11.16 -41.68
CA GLU A 625 31.13 11.44 -41.30
C GLU A 625 31.16 11.70 -39.79
N GLY A 626 31.81 10.83 -39.02
CA GLY A 626 32.04 11.07 -37.60
C GLY A 626 31.83 9.87 -36.67
N LEU A 627 32.43 8.72 -36.97
CA LEU A 627 32.77 7.73 -35.95
C LEU A 627 34.31 7.62 -35.93
N PRO A 628 34.98 7.77 -34.77
CA PRO A 628 36.41 7.47 -34.68
C PRO A 628 36.59 5.96 -34.57
N MET A 629 37.32 5.37 -35.53
CA MET A 629 37.89 4.03 -35.40
C MET A 629 39.22 4.12 -34.68
N ASP A 630 39.37 3.30 -33.64
CA ASP A 630 40.65 2.93 -33.05
C ASP A 630 41.45 2.07 -34.04
N GLU A 631 42.72 2.39 -34.27
CA GLU A 631 43.71 1.42 -34.74
C GLU A 631 44.99 1.53 -33.93
N ALA A 632 45.31 0.42 -33.27
CA ALA A 632 46.62 0.13 -32.73
C ALA A 632 47.42 -0.71 -33.75
N THR A 633 48.75 -0.59 -33.66
CA THR A 633 49.83 -1.43 -34.22
C THR A 633 50.27 -1.15 -35.67
N ALA A 634 51.47 -0.59 -35.84
CA ALA A 634 52.67 -1.39 -36.13
C ALA A 634 53.95 -0.54 -36.27
N SER A 635 55.00 -1.08 -35.68
CA SER A 635 56.42 -0.78 -35.70
C SER A 635 57.04 -0.38 -37.06
N SER A 636 58.00 0.56 -37.05
CA SER A 636 59.42 0.34 -37.39
C SER A 636 60.15 1.68 -37.66
N GLU A 637 61.35 1.81 -37.06
CA GLU A 637 62.58 2.40 -37.62
C GLU A 637 62.56 3.87 -38.16
N ILE A 638 63.47 4.81 -37.88
CA ILE A 638 64.87 4.83 -37.47
C ILE A 638 65.23 6.31 -37.14
N LYS A 639 66.08 6.50 -36.11
CA LYS A 639 67.09 7.57 -35.87
C LYS A 639 66.84 9.03 -36.35
N ASN A 640 66.92 9.99 -35.43
CA ASN A 640 68.13 10.77 -35.11
C ASN A 640 67.82 11.96 -34.17
N GLU A 641 68.77 12.23 -33.25
CA GLU A 641 69.25 13.55 -32.74
C GLU A 641 68.21 14.66 -32.45
N SER A 642 68.19 15.37 -31.32
CA SER A 642 69.29 15.89 -30.50
C SER A 642 68.72 16.55 -29.23
N THR A 643 69.52 16.48 -28.16
CA THR A 643 69.51 17.25 -26.91
C THR A 643 69.36 18.78 -27.03
N LYS A 644 68.78 19.38 -25.96
CA LYS A 644 68.75 20.80 -25.47
C LYS A 644 67.29 21.24 -25.31
N ASN A 645 66.76 21.67 -24.16
CA ASN A 645 67.26 22.06 -22.84
C ASN A 645 66.13 21.80 -21.83
#